data_AF-A0AAW2M987-F1
#
_entry.id   AF-A0AAW2M987-F1
#
_cell.length_a   1.000
_cell.length_b   1.000
_cell.length_c   1.000
_cell.angle_alpha   90.00
_cell.angle_beta   90.00
_cell.angle_gamma   90.00
#
_symmetry.space_group_name_H-M   'P 1'
#
loop_
_entity.id
_entity.type
_entity.pdbx_description
1 polymer ?
#
loop_
_entity_poly.entity_id
_entity_poly.type
_entity_poly.pdbx_seq_one_letter_code
_entity_poly.pdbx_strand_id
1 'polypeptide(L)'
;MSTENERENHVYMAKLAEQAERYDEMVESMKKVAKLDVELSVDERNLLSVGYKNVIGARRASWRIMSSIEQKEESKGNESNVALIKGYRQKVEDELSKICHDILSVIDKHLVPSSRSGEATVFYYKMKGDYYRYLAEFKTDQERKEASEQSLKGYEAASATASTDLPSTHPIRLGLALNFSVFYYEIMNSPERACHLAKQAFDEAIAELDTLSEESYKDSTLIMQLLRDNLTLWTSDLPEDGGEENAAKAEEPKEEKPEHCRNSAASILHRSGHLTLRPNHLEFSPLSKRRVLSGPVDFSGKSLNTLGLNEILNHRGCPEFYTRAAAADAEGHPIEISNGFAESKSFAERFPALVTGFFFFTWYFLNVIFNILNKKVYNYFPYPYFVSVVHLLVGVVYCMVSWAVGLPKRAPIDKELLGVLTPVAFCHALGHVMSNVSFAAVAVSFTHTIKALEPFFNAAASQFVLGHQIPLSLWLSLAPVVIGVSMASMTELSFNWTGFISAMISNIAFTYRSIYSKKAMTGMDSTNVYAYISIIALLFCLPPAIFIEGPQLMQHGFRDAIAKVGLHKFLSDLFWIGMFYHLYNQVATNTLERVAPLTHAVGNVLKRVFVIGFSIVVFGNKISTQTGIGTGIAIAGVAMYSLIKANIEEQKQKAAQTHAS
;
A
#
# COMPACT_ATOMS: atom_id res chain seq x y z
N MET A 1 -13.40 39.88 -30.26
CA MET A 1 -12.98 39.57 -28.87
C MET A 1 -11.48 39.79 -28.82
N SER A 2 -10.91 40.24 -27.70
CA SER A 2 -9.45 40.37 -27.59
C SER A 2 -8.79 38.99 -27.70
N THR A 3 -7.64 38.90 -28.36
CA THR A 3 -6.82 37.67 -28.48
C THR A 3 -6.52 37.04 -27.12
N GLU A 4 -6.45 37.85 -26.07
CA GLU A 4 -6.28 37.44 -24.67
C GLU A 4 -7.50 36.66 -24.13
N ASN A 5 -8.72 37.10 -24.45
CA ASN A 5 -9.94 36.40 -24.05
C ASN A 5 -10.09 35.05 -24.80
N GLU A 6 -9.63 34.98 -26.05
CA GLU A 6 -9.59 33.71 -26.80
C GLU A 6 -8.58 32.71 -26.20
N ARG A 7 -7.39 33.18 -25.78
CA ARG A 7 -6.40 32.36 -25.07
C ARG A 7 -6.96 31.78 -23.78
N GLU A 8 -7.54 32.63 -22.92
CA GLU A 8 -8.10 32.22 -21.63
C GLU A 8 -9.21 31.19 -21.79
N ASN A 9 -10.10 31.37 -22.78
CA ASN A 9 -11.16 30.42 -23.06
C ASN A 9 -10.61 29.04 -23.48
N HIS A 10 -9.58 29.00 -24.33
CA HIS A 10 -8.97 27.74 -24.73
C HIS A 10 -8.21 27.04 -23.59
N VAL A 11 -7.52 27.80 -22.74
CA VAL A 11 -6.86 27.24 -21.54
C VAL A 11 -7.89 26.70 -20.55
N TYR A 12 -9.00 27.42 -20.34
CA TYR A 12 -10.08 26.95 -19.48
C TYR A 12 -10.72 25.66 -20.00
N MET A 13 -10.99 25.59 -21.31
CA MET A 13 -11.49 24.37 -21.95
C MET A 13 -10.51 23.21 -21.83
N ALA A 14 -9.20 23.45 -21.94
CA ALA A 14 -8.18 22.41 -21.72
C ALA A 14 -8.20 21.88 -20.29
N LYS A 15 -8.36 22.75 -19.28
CA LYS A 15 -8.48 22.34 -17.86
C LYS A 15 -9.76 21.54 -17.59
N LEU A 16 -10.88 21.91 -18.21
CA LEU A 16 -12.13 21.12 -18.12
C LEU A 16 -11.96 19.74 -18.78
N ALA A 17 -11.31 19.70 -19.94
CA ALA A 17 -11.03 18.46 -20.65
C ALA A 17 -10.10 17.53 -19.85
N GLU A 18 -9.09 18.09 -19.17
CA GLU A 18 -8.23 17.35 -18.24
C GLU A 18 -9.03 16.70 -17.10
N GLN A 19 -9.90 17.47 -16.43
CA GLN A 19 -10.74 16.95 -15.34
C GLN A 19 -11.74 15.88 -15.81
N ALA A 20 -12.14 15.92 -17.07
CA ALA A 20 -13.03 14.95 -17.68
C ALA A 20 -12.28 13.76 -18.33
N GLU A 21 -10.95 13.70 -18.21
CA GLU A 21 -10.08 12.70 -18.85
C GLU A 21 -10.25 12.65 -20.39
N ARG A 22 -10.60 13.79 -20.98
CA ARG A 22 -10.86 13.99 -22.41
C ARG A 22 -9.63 14.58 -23.11
N TYR A 23 -8.56 13.79 -23.18
CA TYR A 23 -7.24 14.29 -23.59
C TYR A 23 -7.14 14.71 -25.07
N ASP A 24 -7.93 14.12 -25.96
CA ASP A 24 -7.98 14.55 -27.37
C ASP A 24 -8.50 16.01 -27.49
N GLU A 25 -9.56 16.35 -26.75
CA GLU A 25 -10.11 17.71 -26.71
C GLU A 25 -9.19 18.70 -25.99
N MET A 26 -8.47 18.22 -24.97
CA MET A 26 -7.43 18.98 -24.28
C MET A 26 -6.31 19.37 -25.25
N VAL A 27 -5.82 18.42 -26.05
CA VAL A 27 -4.82 18.66 -27.10
C VAL A 27 -5.34 19.66 -28.12
N GLU A 28 -6.58 19.50 -28.61
CA GLU A 28 -7.14 20.43 -29.59
C GLU A 28 -7.19 21.87 -29.07
N SER A 29 -7.58 22.04 -27.80
CA SER A 29 -7.64 23.35 -27.15
C SER A 29 -6.25 23.96 -26.97
N MET A 30 -5.28 23.17 -26.48
CA MET A 30 -3.91 23.64 -26.28
C MET A 30 -3.17 23.94 -27.59
N LYS A 31 -3.51 23.28 -28.70
CA LYS A 31 -3.01 23.64 -30.02
C LYS A 31 -3.48 25.02 -30.47
N LYS A 32 -4.72 25.41 -30.14
CA LYS A 32 -5.23 26.75 -30.45
C LYS A 32 -4.47 27.80 -29.66
N VAL A 33 -4.15 27.52 -28.39
CA VAL A 33 -3.28 28.37 -27.56
C VAL A 33 -1.88 28.50 -28.16
N ALA A 34 -1.25 27.38 -28.55
CA ALA A 34 0.09 27.39 -29.13
C ALA A 34 0.17 28.21 -30.43
N LYS A 35 -0.86 28.17 -31.27
CA LYS A 35 -0.94 28.91 -32.55
C LYS A 35 -1.07 30.42 -32.41
N LEU A 36 -1.21 30.95 -31.19
CA LEU A 36 -1.18 32.38 -30.95
C LEU A 36 0.24 32.97 -31.02
N ASP A 37 1.28 32.12 -31.16
CA ASP A 37 2.69 32.52 -31.28
C ASP A 37 3.16 33.42 -30.13
N VAL A 38 2.64 33.15 -28.93
CA VAL A 38 3.06 33.76 -27.66
C VAL A 38 3.65 32.67 -26.78
N GLU A 39 4.70 33.01 -26.03
CA GLU A 39 5.32 32.10 -25.06
C GLU A 39 4.25 31.56 -24.09
N LEU A 40 4.20 30.24 -23.98
CA LEU A 40 3.31 29.57 -23.05
C LEU A 40 3.81 29.76 -21.62
N SER A 41 2.88 29.99 -20.70
CA SER A 41 3.19 29.95 -19.28
C SER A 41 3.62 28.54 -18.87
N VAL A 42 4.18 28.43 -17.67
CA VAL A 42 4.55 27.13 -17.07
C VAL A 42 3.35 26.18 -17.05
N ASP A 43 2.18 26.66 -16.60
CA ASP A 43 0.94 25.88 -16.54
C ASP A 43 0.45 25.45 -17.92
N GLU A 44 0.45 26.35 -18.90
CA GLU A 44 0.00 26.05 -20.26
C GLU A 44 0.91 25.03 -20.96
N ARG A 45 2.22 25.18 -20.79
CA ARG A 45 3.22 24.23 -21.29
C ARG A 45 3.02 22.84 -20.66
N ASN A 46 2.71 22.79 -19.37
CA ASN A 46 2.38 21.55 -18.67
C ASN A 46 1.10 20.93 -19.23
N LEU A 47 0.00 21.70 -19.37
CA LEU A 47 -1.26 21.23 -19.95
C LEU A 47 -1.06 20.63 -21.35
N LEU A 48 -0.32 21.32 -22.22
CA LEU A 48 0.00 20.82 -23.56
C LEU A 48 0.73 19.46 -23.49
N SER A 49 1.75 19.36 -22.63
CA SER A 49 2.54 18.13 -22.50
C SER A 49 1.73 16.96 -21.94
N VAL A 50 0.86 17.21 -20.95
CA VAL A 50 -0.02 16.21 -20.33
C VAL A 50 -1.05 15.71 -21.33
N GLY A 51 -1.66 16.60 -22.10
CA GLY A 51 -2.63 16.22 -23.14
C GLY A 51 -2.01 15.25 -24.15
N TYR A 52 -0.90 15.66 -24.80
CA TYR A 52 -0.28 14.80 -25.80
C TYR A 52 0.31 13.51 -25.21
N LYS A 53 0.85 13.54 -23.98
CA LYS A 53 1.38 12.34 -23.30
C LYS A 53 0.30 11.27 -23.09
N ASN A 54 -0.90 11.66 -22.67
CA ASN A 54 -1.99 10.71 -22.47
C ASN A 54 -2.51 10.15 -23.81
N VAL A 55 -2.69 11.01 -24.82
CA VAL A 55 -3.15 10.59 -26.16
C VAL A 55 -2.17 9.61 -26.81
N ILE A 56 -0.87 9.94 -26.85
CA ILE A 56 0.13 9.05 -27.44
C ILE A 56 0.35 7.79 -26.60
N GLY A 57 0.19 7.94 -25.28
CA GLY A 57 0.30 6.87 -24.33
C GLY A 57 -0.61 5.69 -24.68
N ALA A 58 -1.93 5.92 -24.65
CA ALA A 58 -2.92 4.88 -24.92
C ALA A 58 -2.65 4.15 -26.26
N ARG A 59 -2.16 4.86 -27.28
CA ARG A 59 -1.80 4.28 -28.58
C ARG A 59 -0.51 3.47 -28.56
N ARG A 60 0.53 3.88 -27.82
CA ARG A 60 1.77 3.10 -27.66
C ARG A 60 1.53 1.79 -26.90
N ALA A 61 0.71 1.82 -25.85
CA ALA A 61 0.29 0.61 -25.14
C ALA A 61 -0.48 -0.36 -26.07
N SER A 62 -1.43 0.18 -26.83
CA SER A 62 -2.18 -0.59 -27.82
C SER A 62 -1.27 -1.25 -28.86
N TRP A 63 -0.25 -0.52 -29.34
CA TRP A 63 0.72 -1.04 -30.29
C TRP A 63 1.55 -2.18 -29.71
N ARG A 64 2.11 -2.03 -28.49
CA ARG A 64 2.89 -3.11 -27.83
C ARG A 64 2.10 -4.39 -27.65
N ILE A 65 0.85 -4.27 -27.19
CA ILE A 65 -0.06 -5.41 -27.03
C ILE A 65 -0.26 -6.10 -28.38
N MET A 66 -0.51 -5.33 -29.44
CA MET A 66 -0.72 -5.88 -30.78
C MET A 66 0.54 -6.58 -31.32
N SER A 67 1.72 -5.98 -31.15
CA SER A 67 3.00 -6.57 -31.51
C SER A 67 3.27 -7.88 -30.75
N SER A 68 2.96 -7.95 -29.45
CA SER A 68 3.10 -9.19 -28.66
C SER A 68 2.12 -10.29 -29.10
N ILE A 69 0.88 -9.92 -29.43
CA ILE A 69 -0.12 -10.87 -29.94
C ILE A 69 0.29 -11.39 -31.32
N GLU A 70 0.80 -10.52 -32.19
CA GLU A 70 1.35 -10.88 -33.50
C GLU A 70 2.44 -11.94 -33.37
N GLN A 71 3.46 -11.69 -32.55
CA GLN A 71 4.56 -12.63 -32.32
C GLN A 71 4.07 -13.98 -31.77
N LYS A 72 3.13 -13.95 -30.81
CA LYS A 72 2.53 -15.17 -30.24
C LYS A 72 1.75 -15.96 -31.28
N GLU A 73 1.00 -15.31 -32.15
CA GLU A 73 0.19 -16.00 -33.16
C GLU A 73 1.05 -16.50 -34.34
N GLU A 74 2.12 -15.77 -34.69
CA GLU A 74 3.12 -16.19 -35.65
C GLU A 74 3.84 -17.47 -35.18
N SER A 75 4.17 -17.58 -33.88
CA SER A 75 4.76 -18.79 -33.30
C SER A 75 3.85 -20.04 -33.38
N LYS A 76 2.54 -19.87 -33.54
CA LYS A 76 1.57 -20.97 -33.70
C LYS A 76 1.35 -21.36 -35.17
N GLY A 77 1.95 -20.64 -36.11
CA GLY A 77 1.80 -20.91 -37.55
C GLY A 77 0.44 -20.54 -38.14
N ASN A 78 -0.33 -19.66 -37.48
CA ASN A 78 -1.67 -19.27 -37.96
C ASN A 78 -1.61 -18.02 -38.86
N GLU A 79 -1.18 -18.22 -40.11
CA GLU A 79 -0.91 -17.14 -41.08
C GLU A 79 -2.11 -16.20 -41.33
N SER A 80 -3.33 -16.74 -41.33
CA SER A 80 -4.54 -15.92 -41.55
C SER A 80 -4.80 -14.94 -40.41
N ASN A 81 -4.60 -15.37 -39.16
CA ASN A 81 -4.78 -14.48 -38.01
C ASN A 81 -3.65 -13.46 -37.93
N VAL A 82 -2.41 -13.87 -38.25
CA VAL A 82 -1.25 -12.97 -38.30
C VAL A 82 -1.48 -11.84 -39.31
N ALA A 83 -2.05 -12.13 -40.48
CA ALA A 83 -2.37 -11.10 -41.47
C ALA A 83 -3.41 -10.07 -40.96
N LEU A 84 -4.45 -10.53 -40.26
CA LEU A 84 -5.44 -9.64 -39.64
C LEU A 84 -4.83 -8.76 -38.54
N ILE A 85 -3.98 -9.36 -37.70
CA ILE A 85 -3.29 -8.64 -36.62
C ILE A 85 -2.34 -7.59 -37.21
N LYS A 86 -1.55 -7.94 -38.23
CA LYS A 86 -0.66 -7.01 -38.95
C LYS A 86 -1.43 -5.80 -39.50
N GLY A 87 -2.59 -6.05 -40.13
CA GLY A 87 -3.44 -4.97 -40.65
C GLY A 87 -3.96 -4.02 -39.55
N TYR A 88 -4.32 -4.56 -38.39
CA TYR A 88 -4.77 -3.74 -37.26
C TYR A 88 -3.60 -3.01 -36.56
N ARG A 89 -2.43 -3.66 -36.42
CA ARG A 89 -1.21 -3.02 -35.93
C ARG A 89 -0.83 -1.81 -36.80
N GLN A 90 -0.85 -1.96 -38.12
CA GLN A 90 -0.55 -0.86 -39.05
C GLN A 90 -1.49 0.34 -38.84
N LYS A 91 -2.77 0.10 -38.59
CA LYS A 91 -3.72 1.20 -38.28
C LYS A 91 -3.31 1.95 -37.01
N VAL A 92 -2.88 1.25 -35.96
CA VAL A 92 -2.40 1.87 -34.73
C VAL A 92 -1.10 2.64 -34.98
N GLU A 93 -0.18 2.11 -35.80
CA GLU A 93 1.06 2.80 -36.21
C GLU A 93 0.79 4.08 -36.99
N ASP A 94 -0.23 4.10 -37.85
CA ASP A 94 -0.64 5.29 -38.59
C ASP A 94 -1.23 6.36 -37.65
N GLU A 95 -2.01 5.95 -36.65
CA GLU A 95 -2.53 6.83 -35.60
C GLU A 95 -1.40 7.43 -34.75
N LEU A 96 -0.44 6.60 -34.32
CA LEU A 96 0.76 7.04 -33.61
C LEU A 96 1.58 8.03 -34.44
N SER A 97 1.81 7.71 -35.70
CA SER A 97 2.56 8.57 -36.62
C SER A 97 1.88 9.93 -36.74
N LYS A 98 0.55 9.99 -36.87
CA LYS A 98 -0.19 11.25 -36.94
C LYS A 98 -0.01 12.10 -35.69
N ILE A 99 -0.13 11.48 -34.50
CA ILE A 99 0.03 12.19 -33.23
C ILE A 99 1.45 12.76 -33.09
N CYS A 100 2.49 11.98 -33.39
CA CYS A 100 3.88 12.45 -33.35
C CYS A 100 4.12 13.62 -34.31
N HIS A 101 3.73 13.50 -35.58
CA HIS A 101 3.93 14.58 -36.56
C HIS A 101 3.15 15.85 -36.19
N ASP A 102 1.99 15.70 -35.56
CA ASP A 102 1.17 16.83 -35.11
C ASP A 102 1.89 17.68 -34.06
N ILE A 103 2.35 17.08 -32.94
CA ILE A 103 3.09 17.82 -31.92
C ILE A 103 4.44 18.32 -32.43
N LEU A 104 5.16 17.54 -33.24
CA LEU A 104 6.42 17.98 -33.84
C LEU A 104 6.22 19.23 -34.70
N SER A 105 5.13 19.28 -35.50
CA SER A 105 4.78 20.47 -36.26
C SER A 105 4.40 21.66 -35.37
N VAL A 106 3.77 21.44 -34.23
CA VAL A 106 3.42 22.52 -33.28
C VAL A 106 4.68 23.06 -32.60
N ILE A 107 5.59 22.18 -32.18
CA ILE A 107 6.87 22.54 -31.58
C ILE A 107 7.69 23.41 -32.54
N ASP A 108 7.88 22.94 -33.78
CA ASP A 108 8.77 23.59 -34.74
C ASP A 108 8.21 24.91 -35.29
N LYS A 109 6.90 25.01 -35.49
CA LYS A 109 6.28 26.21 -36.08
C LYS A 109 5.96 27.30 -35.06
N HIS A 110 5.60 26.92 -33.83
CA HIS A 110 4.98 27.84 -32.88
C HIS A 110 5.73 27.93 -31.54
N LEU A 111 6.12 26.79 -30.95
CA LEU A 111 6.62 26.79 -29.56
C LEU A 111 8.09 27.17 -29.42
N VAL A 112 8.97 26.55 -30.22
CA VAL A 112 10.42 26.86 -30.21
C VAL A 112 10.70 28.28 -30.72
N PRO A 113 10.05 28.77 -31.80
CA PRO A 113 10.23 30.17 -32.21
C PRO A 113 9.75 31.20 -31.19
N SER A 114 8.78 30.82 -30.34
CA SER A 114 8.19 31.71 -29.33
C SER A 114 8.85 31.61 -27.95
N SER A 115 9.74 30.63 -27.72
CA SER A 115 10.38 30.43 -26.41
C SER A 115 11.47 31.47 -26.16
N ARG A 116 11.44 32.13 -25.00
CA ARG A 116 12.44 33.13 -24.60
C ARG A 116 13.28 32.67 -23.41
N SER A 117 12.75 31.77 -22.60
CA SER A 117 13.45 31.18 -21.46
C SER A 117 14.22 29.91 -21.84
N GLY A 118 15.39 29.71 -21.22
CA GLY A 118 16.15 28.46 -21.31
C GLY A 118 15.32 27.26 -20.87
N GLU A 119 14.50 27.43 -19.83
CA GLU A 119 13.59 26.40 -19.33
C GLU A 119 12.56 25.95 -20.38
N ALA A 120 11.89 26.89 -21.07
CA ALA A 120 10.94 26.56 -22.14
C ALA A 120 11.64 25.89 -23.32
N THR A 121 12.82 26.39 -23.69
CA THR A 121 13.64 25.85 -24.79
C THR A 121 14.02 24.39 -24.52
N VAL A 122 14.58 24.09 -23.35
CA VAL A 122 14.94 22.72 -22.94
C VAL A 122 13.70 21.82 -22.95
N PHE A 123 12.57 22.31 -22.42
CA PHE A 123 11.33 21.54 -22.37
C PHE A 123 10.84 21.12 -23.76
N TYR A 124 10.82 22.05 -24.73
CA TYR A 124 10.34 21.76 -26.08
C TYR A 124 11.31 20.89 -26.88
N TYR A 125 12.62 21.09 -26.76
CA TYR A 125 13.60 20.21 -27.41
C TYR A 125 13.60 18.80 -26.79
N LYS A 126 13.42 18.68 -25.47
CA LYS A 126 13.18 17.39 -24.81
C LYS A 126 11.95 16.70 -25.37
N MET A 127 10.80 17.41 -25.46
CA MET A 127 9.59 16.86 -26.07
C MET A 127 9.84 16.43 -27.52
N LYS A 128 10.54 17.25 -28.31
CA LYS A 128 10.90 16.90 -29.69
C LYS A 128 11.67 15.58 -29.75
N GLY A 129 12.68 15.40 -28.88
CA GLY A 129 13.40 14.15 -28.70
C GLY A 129 12.48 12.98 -28.35
N ASP A 130 11.59 13.15 -27.38
CA ASP A 130 10.62 12.14 -26.96
C ASP A 130 9.72 11.65 -28.12
N TYR A 131 9.15 12.56 -28.93
CA TYR A 131 8.25 12.17 -30.03
C TYR A 131 8.97 11.51 -31.21
N TYR A 132 10.22 11.91 -31.49
CA TYR A 132 11.04 11.19 -32.46
C TYR A 132 11.49 9.81 -31.95
N ARG A 133 11.79 9.68 -30.65
CA ARG A 133 12.03 8.39 -30.01
C ARG A 133 10.82 7.46 -30.17
N TYR A 134 9.60 7.96 -29.92
CA TYR A 134 8.39 7.17 -30.13
C TYR A 134 8.20 6.73 -31.58
N LEU A 135 8.57 7.55 -32.56
CA LEU A 135 8.60 7.13 -33.97
C LEU A 135 9.63 6.00 -34.19
N ALA A 136 10.83 6.12 -33.61
CA ALA A 136 11.89 5.11 -33.77
C ALA A 136 11.55 3.73 -33.15
N GLU A 137 10.61 3.66 -32.21
CA GLU A 137 10.17 2.42 -31.56
C GLU A 137 9.48 1.44 -32.53
N PHE A 138 8.64 1.95 -33.42
CA PHE A 138 7.80 1.11 -34.29
C PHE A 138 8.10 1.23 -35.79
N LYS A 139 8.82 2.28 -36.21
CA LYS A 139 9.28 2.40 -37.60
C LYS A 139 10.36 1.37 -37.91
N THR A 140 10.52 1.03 -39.19
CA THR A 140 11.55 0.10 -39.67
C THR A 140 12.52 0.78 -40.62
N ASP A 141 13.67 0.13 -40.84
CA ASP A 141 14.64 0.49 -41.87
C ASP A 141 15.10 1.96 -41.84
N GLN A 142 14.90 2.68 -42.93
CA GLN A 142 15.36 4.06 -43.10
C GLN A 142 14.58 5.05 -42.24
N GLU A 143 13.27 4.87 -42.10
CA GLU A 143 12.43 5.75 -41.27
C GLU A 143 12.82 5.67 -39.79
N ARG A 144 13.18 4.47 -39.31
CA ARG A 144 13.71 4.30 -37.94
C ARG A 144 15.01 5.06 -37.73
N LYS A 145 15.94 4.97 -38.70
CA LYS A 145 17.25 5.66 -38.61
C LYS A 145 17.05 7.17 -38.56
N GLU A 146 16.24 7.72 -39.47
CA GLU A 146 15.92 9.14 -39.50
C GLU A 146 15.26 9.60 -38.20
N ALA A 147 14.29 8.85 -37.68
CA ALA A 147 13.66 9.15 -36.39
C ALA A 147 14.68 9.12 -35.24
N SER A 148 15.57 8.12 -35.20
CA SER A 148 16.61 8.02 -34.16
C SER A 148 17.61 9.18 -34.20
N GLU A 149 18.04 9.61 -35.40
CA GLU A 149 18.94 10.75 -35.57
C GLU A 149 18.29 12.07 -35.14
N GLN A 150 17.00 12.26 -35.47
CA GLN A 150 16.26 13.45 -35.05
C GLN A 150 16.00 13.45 -33.54
N SER A 151 15.74 12.28 -32.95
CA SER A 151 15.64 12.13 -31.50
C SER A 151 16.93 12.53 -30.80
N LEU A 152 18.08 12.04 -31.30
CA LEU A 152 19.39 12.37 -30.76
C LEU A 152 19.66 13.89 -30.84
N LYS A 153 19.43 14.51 -32.01
CA LYS A 153 19.56 15.97 -32.18
C LYS A 153 18.69 16.77 -31.22
N GLY A 154 17.46 16.32 -30.98
CA GLY A 154 16.54 16.95 -30.04
C GLY A 154 17.07 16.91 -28.60
N TYR A 155 17.54 15.74 -28.14
CA TYR A 155 18.11 15.60 -26.80
C TYR A 155 19.45 16.33 -26.63
N GLU A 156 20.33 16.31 -27.63
CA GLU A 156 21.60 17.05 -27.60
C GLU A 156 21.37 18.55 -27.52
N ALA A 157 20.44 19.09 -28.32
CA ALA A 157 20.05 20.50 -28.24
C ALA A 157 19.49 20.87 -26.86
N ALA A 158 18.62 20.02 -26.30
CA ALA A 158 18.10 20.23 -24.95
C ALA A 158 19.21 20.18 -23.88
N SER A 159 20.17 19.26 -24.02
CA SER A 159 21.25 19.06 -23.05
C SER A 159 22.25 20.22 -23.05
N ALA A 160 22.57 20.76 -24.23
CA ALA A 160 23.43 21.93 -24.39
C ALA A 160 22.83 23.16 -23.68
N THR A 161 21.54 23.44 -23.87
CA THR A 161 20.87 24.54 -23.17
C THR A 161 20.71 24.25 -21.67
N ALA A 162 20.34 23.02 -21.28
CA ALA A 162 20.14 22.66 -19.89
C ALA A 162 21.41 22.76 -19.04
N SER A 163 22.57 22.44 -19.61
CA SER A 163 23.85 22.52 -18.91
C SER A 163 24.26 23.95 -18.55
N THR A 164 23.75 24.94 -19.30
CA THR A 164 24.05 26.36 -19.10
C THR A 164 22.99 27.06 -18.25
N ASP A 165 21.72 26.76 -18.51
CA ASP A 165 20.60 27.56 -18.01
C ASP A 165 19.88 26.94 -16.80
N LEU A 166 20.10 25.64 -16.52
CA LEU A 166 19.38 24.92 -15.46
C LEU A 166 20.35 24.23 -14.48
N PRO A 167 20.12 24.31 -13.15
CA PRO A 167 20.92 23.58 -12.16
C PRO A 167 20.78 22.06 -12.32
N SER A 168 21.76 21.29 -11.86
CA SER A 168 21.77 19.81 -12.00
C SER A 168 20.56 19.15 -11.34
N THR A 169 20.03 19.79 -10.31
CA THR A 169 18.83 19.40 -9.56
C THR A 169 17.52 19.79 -10.24
N HIS A 170 17.52 20.60 -11.31
CA HIS A 170 16.29 21.08 -11.93
C HIS A 170 15.45 19.92 -12.51
N PRO A 171 14.14 19.83 -12.22
CA PRO A 171 13.30 18.72 -12.68
C PRO A 171 13.35 18.50 -14.19
N ILE A 172 13.32 19.57 -14.99
CA ILE A 172 13.38 19.46 -16.46
C ILE A 172 14.72 18.89 -16.94
N ARG A 173 15.85 19.25 -16.29
CA ARG A 173 17.19 18.73 -16.63
C ARG A 173 17.33 17.27 -16.23
N LEU A 174 16.86 16.90 -15.03
CA LEU A 174 16.80 15.50 -14.58
C LEU A 174 15.90 14.64 -15.47
N GLY A 175 14.73 15.16 -15.85
CA GLY A 175 13.80 14.45 -16.74
C GLY A 175 14.34 14.30 -18.17
N LEU A 176 15.15 15.25 -18.63
CA LEU A 176 15.89 15.13 -19.89
C LEU A 176 16.90 14.00 -19.81
N ALA A 177 17.75 13.98 -18.77
CA ALA A 177 18.75 12.92 -18.60
C ALA A 177 18.11 11.53 -18.52
N LEU A 178 16.98 11.41 -17.83
CA LEU A 178 16.20 10.19 -17.76
C LEU A 178 15.73 9.71 -19.14
N ASN A 179 15.04 10.56 -19.90
CA ASN A 179 14.53 10.14 -21.21
C ASN A 179 15.67 9.91 -22.24
N PHE A 180 16.78 10.64 -22.11
CA PHE A 180 17.92 10.49 -22.99
C PHE A 180 18.72 9.20 -22.68
N SER A 181 18.85 8.83 -21.41
CA SER A 181 19.43 7.52 -21.04
C SER A 181 18.57 6.36 -21.55
N VAL A 182 17.24 6.45 -21.41
CA VAL A 182 16.31 5.47 -21.99
C VAL A 182 16.47 5.37 -23.52
N PHE A 183 16.64 6.50 -24.21
CA PHE A 183 16.93 6.51 -25.65
C PHE A 183 18.23 5.76 -26.00
N TYR A 184 19.30 5.99 -25.26
CA TYR A 184 20.56 5.27 -25.48
C TYR A 184 20.40 3.76 -25.23
N TYR A 185 19.62 3.37 -24.23
CA TYR A 185 19.38 1.98 -23.89
C TYR A 185 18.49 1.28 -24.93
N GLU A 186 17.25 1.76 -25.12
CA GLU A 186 16.24 1.07 -25.94
C GLU A 186 16.41 1.27 -27.46
N ILE A 187 16.82 2.46 -27.91
CA ILE A 187 16.81 2.82 -29.34
C ILE A 187 18.19 2.64 -29.96
N MET A 188 19.22 3.19 -29.30
CA MET A 188 20.60 3.14 -29.79
C MET A 188 21.31 1.84 -29.43
N ASN A 189 20.71 1.01 -28.55
CA ASN A 189 21.28 -0.25 -28.08
C ASN A 189 22.71 -0.07 -27.53
N SER A 190 22.89 0.97 -26.72
CA SER A 190 24.17 1.37 -26.14
C SER A 190 24.03 1.52 -24.61
N PRO A 191 23.88 0.40 -23.89
CA PRO A 191 23.54 0.38 -22.46
C PRO A 191 24.63 1.02 -21.59
N GLU A 192 25.90 0.94 -21.99
CA GLU A 192 27.01 1.56 -21.24
C GLU A 192 26.88 3.09 -21.23
N ARG A 193 26.53 3.68 -22.38
CA ARG A 193 26.28 5.14 -22.48
C ARG A 193 25.04 5.54 -21.69
N ALA A 194 23.99 4.73 -21.73
CA ALA A 194 22.77 4.97 -20.96
C ALA A 194 23.05 5.01 -19.46
N CYS A 195 23.75 3.99 -18.94
CA CYS A 195 24.14 3.91 -17.53
C CYS A 195 25.08 5.05 -17.13
N HIS A 196 26.06 5.40 -17.98
CA HIS A 196 26.96 6.52 -17.70
C HIS A 196 26.18 7.84 -17.58
N LEU A 197 25.28 8.13 -18.53
CA LEU A 197 24.48 9.36 -18.52
C LEU A 197 23.54 9.42 -17.30
N ALA A 198 22.85 8.32 -16.99
CA ALA A 198 21.93 8.25 -15.85
C ALA A 198 22.68 8.40 -14.51
N LYS A 199 23.83 7.74 -14.37
CA LYS A 199 24.67 7.82 -13.17
C LYS A 199 25.26 9.22 -13.00
N GLN A 200 25.80 9.82 -14.06
CA GLN A 200 26.32 11.17 -14.03
C GLN A 200 25.25 12.17 -13.57
N ALA A 201 24.06 12.14 -14.16
CA ALA A 201 22.98 13.04 -13.76
C ALA A 201 22.52 12.83 -12.31
N PHE A 202 22.52 11.58 -11.84
CA PHE A 202 22.19 11.25 -10.46
C PHE A 202 23.24 11.77 -9.47
N ASP A 203 24.53 11.53 -9.74
CA ASP A 203 25.63 11.95 -8.89
C ASP A 203 25.76 13.50 -8.84
N GLU A 204 25.61 14.17 -9.99
CA GLU A 204 25.58 15.64 -10.08
C GLU A 204 24.43 16.26 -9.28
N ALA A 205 23.26 15.62 -9.28
CA ALA A 205 22.10 16.11 -8.54
C ALA A 205 22.21 15.83 -7.03
N ILE A 206 22.83 14.71 -6.62
CA ILE A 206 23.12 14.43 -5.20
C ILE A 206 24.00 15.52 -4.61
N ALA A 207 25.03 15.97 -5.33
CA ALA A 207 26.00 16.93 -4.83
C ALA A 207 25.38 18.29 -4.43
N GLU A 208 24.27 18.66 -5.05
CA GLU A 208 23.58 19.94 -4.82
C GLU A 208 22.22 19.77 -4.11
N LEU A 209 21.83 18.54 -3.76
CA LEU A 209 20.49 18.21 -3.27
C LEU A 209 20.14 18.91 -1.95
N ASP A 210 21.12 19.05 -1.06
CA ASP A 210 20.97 19.67 0.27
C ASP A 210 20.71 21.19 0.21
N THR A 211 20.88 21.81 -0.98
CA THR A 211 20.66 23.25 -1.19
C THR A 211 19.23 23.58 -1.60
N LEU A 212 18.38 22.58 -1.84
CA LEU A 212 17.03 22.75 -2.36
C LEU A 212 16.02 23.14 -1.27
N SER A 213 15.02 23.91 -1.68
CA SER A 213 13.80 24.10 -0.88
C SER A 213 13.03 22.78 -0.73
N GLU A 214 12.18 22.67 0.29
CA GLU A 214 11.41 21.44 0.55
C GLU A 214 10.49 21.04 -0.63
N GLU A 215 10.06 22.02 -1.43
CA GLU A 215 9.24 21.82 -2.62
C GLU A 215 10.07 21.33 -3.81
N SER A 216 11.14 22.04 -4.17
CA SER A 216 12.04 21.63 -5.26
C SER A 216 12.71 20.27 -4.97
N TYR A 217 13.02 20.00 -3.70
CA TYR A 217 13.57 18.71 -3.26
C TYR A 217 12.64 17.53 -3.59
N LYS A 218 11.32 17.69 -3.42
CA LYS A 218 10.34 16.63 -3.71
C LYS A 218 10.31 16.28 -5.20
N ASP A 219 10.36 17.29 -6.06
CA ASP A 219 10.30 17.08 -7.51
C ASP A 219 11.59 16.49 -8.08
N SER A 220 12.75 16.98 -7.62
CA SER A 220 14.05 16.46 -8.04
C SER A 220 14.27 15.02 -7.58
N THR A 221 13.93 14.70 -6.31
CA THR A 221 14.12 13.35 -5.76
C THR A 221 13.22 12.30 -6.43
N LEU A 222 12.03 12.68 -6.89
CA LEU A 222 11.16 11.77 -7.63
C LEU A 222 11.80 11.31 -8.94
N ILE A 223 12.45 12.21 -9.68
CA ILE A 223 13.07 11.89 -10.97
C ILE A 223 14.41 11.16 -10.75
N MET A 224 15.18 11.55 -9.73
CA MET A 224 16.39 10.82 -9.33
C MET A 224 16.08 9.37 -8.93
N GLN A 225 14.94 9.12 -8.29
CA GLN A 225 14.50 7.76 -7.99
C GLN A 225 14.29 6.94 -9.27
N LEU A 226 13.67 7.51 -10.31
CA LEU A 226 13.49 6.83 -11.59
C LEU A 226 14.81 6.55 -12.31
N LEU A 227 15.76 7.49 -12.25
CA LEU A 227 17.13 7.26 -12.74
C LEU A 227 17.80 6.08 -12.01
N ARG A 228 17.67 6.00 -10.69
CA ARG A 228 18.20 4.89 -9.88
C ARG A 228 17.54 3.55 -10.23
N ASP A 229 16.23 3.56 -10.44
CA ASP A 229 15.48 2.34 -10.76
C ASP A 229 15.88 1.80 -12.13
N ASN A 230 16.04 2.68 -13.13
CA ASN A 230 16.60 2.31 -14.44
C ASN A 230 18.04 1.78 -14.32
N LEU A 231 18.91 2.45 -13.56
CA LEU A 231 20.28 1.97 -13.33
C LEU A 231 20.31 0.58 -12.70
N THR A 232 19.43 0.32 -11.72
CA THR A 232 19.33 -0.97 -11.05
C THR A 232 18.92 -2.07 -12.04
N LEU A 233 17.92 -1.78 -12.89
CA LEU A 233 17.44 -2.70 -13.91
C LEU A 233 18.51 -2.97 -14.99
N TRP A 234 19.20 -1.94 -15.48
CA TRP A 234 20.15 -2.10 -16.57
C TRP A 234 21.48 -2.71 -16.14
N THR A 235 21.87 -2.54 -14.87
CA THR A 235 23.11 -3.13 -14.35
C THR A 235 23.00 -4.65 -14.19
N SER A 236 21.80 -5.20 -14.04
CA SER A 236 21.61 -6.67 -14.06
C SER A 236 21.75 -7.31 -15.44
N ASP A 237 21.64 -6.52 -16.51
CA ASP A 237 21.72 -7.01 -17.90
C ASP A 237 23.13 -6.90 -18.51
N LEU A 238 24.03 -6.19 -17.83
CA LEU A 238 25.44 -6.11 -18.24
C LEU A 238 26.15 -7.40 -17.79
N PRO A 239 26.87 -8.11 -18.68
CA PRO A 239 27.65 -9.28 -18.28
C PRO A 239 28.67 -8.88 -17.21
N GLU A 240 28.72 -9.63 -16.11
CA GLU A 240 29.82 -9.57 -15.13
C GLU A 240 31.11 -9.99 -15.86
N ASP A 241 31.78 -9.04 -16.49
CA ASP A 241 33.17 -9.24 -16.90
C ASP A 241 34.05 -9.05 -15.66
N GLY A 242 34.91 -10.04 -15.42
CA GLY A 242 35.65 -10.23 -14.18
C GLY A 242 36.47 -9.01 -13.75
N GLY A 243 36.55 -8.81 -12.44
CA GLY A 243 37.25 -7.67 -11.84
C GLY A 243 38.75 -7.61 -12.13
N GLU A 244 39.30 -6.40 -12.14
CA GLU A 244 40.18 -5.86 -11.10
C GLU A 244 40.60 -4.42 -11.47
N GLU A 245 40.99 -3.69 -10.43
CA GLU A 245 41.42 -2.29 -10.39
C GLU A 245 42.37 -1.86 -11.52
N ASN A 246 42.21 -0.63 -12.03
CA ASN A 246 43.27 0.38 -11.95
C ASN A 246 42.75 1.78 -12.30
N ALA A 247 43.13 2.73 -11.45
CA ALA A 247 42.83 4.15 -11.56
C ALA A 247 43.77 4.88 -12.56
N ALA A 248 43.26 6.01 -13.07
CA ALA A 248 43.92 7.10 -13.81
C ALA A 248 44.27 6.78 -15.29
N LYS A 249 44.01 7.64 -16.30
CA LYS A 249 43.97 9.11 -16.36
C LYS A 249 42.99 9.59 -17.44
N ALA A 250 42.54 10.83 -17.29
CA ALA A 250 41.87 11.63 -18.30
C ALA A 250 42.79 11.93 -19.50
N GLU A 251 42.26 11.78 -20.71
CA GLU A 251 42.70 12.51 -21.91
C GLU A 251 41.46 12.86 -22.77
N GLU A 252 41.47 14.10 -23.27
CA GLU A 252 40.45 14.78 -24.08
C GLU A 252 40.34 14.22 -25.52
N PRO A 253 39.21 14.49 -26.22
CA PRO A 253 38.89 13.84 -27.49
C PRO A 253 39.60 14.48 -28.69
N LYS A 254 40.07 13.66 -29.63
CA LYS A 254 40.40 14.07 -30.99
C LYS A 254 39.42 13.46 -31.99
N GLU A 255 38.84 14.32 -32.81
CA GLU A 255 38.08 14.01 -34.02
C GLU A 255 38.94 13.25 -35.05
N GLU A 256 38.37 12.26 -35.74
CA GLU A 256 38.25 12.25 -37.20
C GLU A 256 37.39 11.09 -37.75
N LYS A 257 36.99 11.24 -39.01
CA LYS A 257 35.79 10.75 -39.73
C LYS A 257 35.98 9.39 -40.45
N PRO A 258 34.95 8.84 -41.15
CA PRO A 258 34.70 7.40 -41.30
C PRO A 258 35.24 6.81 -42.60
N GLU A 259 35.41 5.48 -42.63
CA GLU A 259 35.55 4.72 -43.88
C GLU A 259 34.84 3.36 -43.85
N HIS A 260 34.69 2.81 -45.05
CA HIS A 260 33.50 2.15 -45.59
C HIS A 260 33.66 0.61 -45.71
N CYS A 261 32.55 -0.10 -45.57
CA CYS A 261 32.19 -1.43 -46.14
C CYS A 261 33.27 -2.51 -46.38
N ARG A 262 33.03 -3.72 -45.84
CA ARG A 262 32.76 -4.92 -46.68
C ARG A 262 32.24 -6.13 -45.89
N ASN A 263 31.28 -6.79 -46.55
CA ASN A 263 30.64 -8.06 -46.25
C ASN A 263 31.60 -9.19 -45.80
N SER A 264 31.13 -10.04 -44.88
CA SER A 264 31.15 -11.48 -45.14
C SER A 264 30.09 -12.21 -44.31
N ALA A 265 29.21 -12.91 -45.01
CA ALA A 265 28.31 -13.91 -44.46
C ALA A 265 28.95 -15.30 -44.58
N ALA A 266 28.43 -16.23 -43.77
CA ALA A 266 28.53 -17.69 -43.85
C ALA A 266 29.60 -18.40 -42.98
N SER A 267 29.09 -18.89 -41.84
CA SER A 267 29.08 -20.30 -41.41
C SER A 267 30.40 -21.02 -41.07
N ILE A 268 30.54 -21.39 -39.79
CA ILE A 268 30.97 -22.74 -39.39
C ILE A 268 30.08 -23.23 -38.24
N LEU A 269 29.38 -24.33 -38.52
CA LEU A 269 28.57 -25.16 -37.62
C LEU A 269 29.44 -26.14 -36.82
N HIS A 270 28.92 -26.51 -35.66
CA HIS A 270 29.10 -27.77 -34.90
C HIS A 270 30.43 -28.07 -34.18
N ARG A 271 30.35 -28.09 -32.84
CA ARG A 271 30.57 -29.32 -32.08
C ARG A 271 29.64 -29.41 -30.87
N SER A 272 28.72 -30.38 -30.92
CA SER A 272 27.86 -30.80 -29.80
C SER A 272 28.63 -31.69 -28.83
N GLY A 273 28.25 -31.62 -27.55
CA GLY A 273 28.47 -32.63 -26.51
C GLY A 273 27.31 -32.56 -25.53
N HIS A 274 26.64 -33.69 -25.34
CA HIS A 274 25.23 -33.86 -24.95
C HIS A 274 25.14 -34.64 -23.63
N LEU A 275 24.10 -34.42 -22.81
CA LEU A 275 23.41 -35.40 -21.93
C LEU A 275 22.20 -34.68 -21.27
N THR A 276 20.94 -34.75 -21.75
CA THR A 276 19.87 -35.79 -21.57
C THR A 276 19.61 -36.19 -20.10
N LEU A 277 18.40 -36.23 -19.53
CA LEU A 277 17.06 -36.62 -20.00
C LEU A 277 15.86 -35.96 -19.22
N ARG A 278 14.76 -35.78 -19.98
CA ARG A 278 13.28 -35.77 -19.73
C ARG A 278 12.68 -36.60 -18.53
N PRO A 279 11.33 -36.72 -18.33
CA PRO A 279 10.19 -35.76 -18.34
C PRO A 279 9.07 -36.10 -17.27
N ASN A 280 7.97 -35.32 -17.20
CA ASN A 280 6.56 -35.77 -17.01
C ASN A 280 5.63 -34.52 -16.99
N HIS A 281 4.76 -34.30 -17.99
CA HIS A 281 3.31 -34.68 -18.05
C HIS A 281 2.46 -33.95 -16.98
N LEU A 282 1.34 -33.23 -17.24
CA LEU A 282 0.25 -33.38 -18.22
C LEU A 282 -0.59 -32.09 -18.41
N GLU A 283 -1.07 -31.94 -19.65
CA GLU A 283 -2.38 -31.46 -20.19
C GLU A 283 -3.34 -30.57 -19.39
N PHE A 284 -3.94 -29.56 -20.06
CA PHE A 284 -5.36 -29.61 -20.46
C PHE A 284 -5.75 -28.54 -21.51
N SER A 285 -6.56 -28.97 -22.48
CA SER A 285 -7.55 -28.23 -23.29
C SER A 285 -8.68 -29.24 -23.57
N PRO A 286 -9.97 -28.87 -23.76
CA PRO A 286 -10.39 -28.00 -24.86
C PRO A 286 -11.65 -27.13 -24.66
N LEU A 287 -11.89 -26.30 -25.68
CA LEU A 287 -13.07 -25.50 -26.04
C LEU A 287 -14.45 -26.19 -25.87
N SER A 288 -15.52 -25.42 -25.55
CA SER A 288 -16.57 -24.98 -26.50
C SER A 288 -17.94 -24.60 -25.88
N LYS A 289 -18.45 -23.44 -26.33
CA LYS A 289 -19.84 -22.98 -26.58
C LYS A 289 -21.06 -23.79 -26.07
N ARG A 290 -22.02 -23.11 -25.42
CA ARG A 290 -23.34 -22.79 -26.03
C ARG A 290 -24.21 -21.82 -25.20
N ARG A 291 -24.93 -21.01 -25.98
CA ARG A 291 -25.92 -19.94 -25.75
C ARG A 291 -27.31 -20.51 -25.46
N VAL A 292 -28.12 -19.89 -24.58
CA VAL A 292 -29.60 -19.76 -24.73
C VAL A 292 -30.11 -18.47 -24.07
N LEU A 293 -30.99 -17.77 -24.80
CA LEU A 293 -31.74 -16.55 -24.48
C LEU A 293 -32.79 -16.75 -23.36
N SER A 294 -33.11 -15.69 -22.62
CA SER A 294 -34.48 -15.14 -22.47
C SER A 294 -34.53 -13.97 -21.47
N GLY A 295 -34.98 -12.79 -21.93
CA GLY A 295 -35.72 -11.84 -21.08
C GLY A 295 -37.22 -12.22 -21.07
N PRO A 296 -38.18 -11.36 -20.63
CA PRO A 296 -38.13 -9.99 -20.08
C PRO A 296 -38.65 -9.98 -18.60
N VAL A 297 -38.78 -8.88 -17.83
CA VAL A 297 -39.85 -7.85 -17.88
C VAL A 297 -39.50 -6.70 -16.91
N ASP A 298 -39.78 -5.47 -17.37
CA ASP A 298 -39.77 -4.19 -16.67
C ASP A 298 -40.50 -4.16 -15.31
N PHE A 299 -40.01 -3.30 -14.40
CA PHE A 299 -40.92 -2.38 -13.70
C PHE A 299 -40.27 -1.00 -13.57
N SER A 300 -40.89 -0.05 -14.27
CA SER A 300 -40.67 1.38 -14.20
C SER A 300 -41.13 1.96 -12.86
N GLY A 301 -40.33 2.87 -12.29
CA GLY A 301 -40.70 3.72 -11.17
C GLY A 301 -39.85 4.99 -11.18
N LYS A 302 -40.33 6.04 -11.86
CA LYS A 302 -39.77 7.40 -11.87
C LYS A 302 -40.13 8.17 -10.58
N SER A 303 -39.38 9.27 -10.39
CA SER A 303 -39.50 10.38 -9.42
C SER A 303 -38.71 10.20 -8.11
N LEU A 304 -38.01 11.19 -7.56
CA LEU A 304 -37.83 12.61 -7.89
C LEU A 304 -36.58 13.13 -7.13
N ASN A 305 -35.96 14.17 -7.69
CA ASN A 305 -34.80 14.91 -7.15
C ASN A 305 -34.96 15.41 -5.70
N THR A 306 -33.87 15.37 -4.94
CA THR A 306 -33.51 16.43 -3.99
C THR A 306 -32.03 16.77 -4.16
N LEU A 307 -31.80 17.92 -4.81
CA LEU A 307 -30.55 18.66 -4.84
C LEU A 307 -30.08 19.04 -3.42
N GLY A 308 -28.76 19.07 -3.26
CA GLY A 308 -28.07 20.10 -2.48
C GLY A 308 -28.06 19.94 -0.97
N LEU A 309 -27.06 19.23 -0.42
CA LEU A 309 -26.47 19.59 0.88
C LEU A 309 -25.12 18.91 1.25
N ASN A 310 -24.23 18.59 0.30
CA ASN A 310 -22.88 18.09 0.65
C ASN A 310 -21.73 18.84 -0.05
N GLU A 311 -22.01 19.98 -0.66
CA GLU A 311 -21.05 20.75 -1.49
C GLU A 311 -20.45 21.98 -0.75
N ILE A 312 -20.39 21.98 0.59
CA ILE A 312 -19.99 23.19 1.37
C ILE A 312 -18.86 22.95 2.38
N LEU A 313 -18.15 21.82 2.40
CA LEU A 313 -17.13 21.60 3.45
C LEU A 313 -15.72 21.16 3.04
N ASN A 314 -15.30 21.29 1.77
CA ASN A 314 -13.89 21.04 1.39
C ASN A 314 -13.27 22.06 0.42
N HIS A 315 -13.66 23.33 0.53
CA HIS A 315 -12.91 24.43 -0.11
C HIS A 315 -12.26 25.32 0.96
N ARG A 316 -11.00 25.04 1.27
CA ARG A 316 -9.99 26.05 1.65
C ARG A 316 -8.59 25.46 1.55
N GLY A 317 -7.88 25.90 0.52
CA GLY A 317 -6.47 25.62 0.23
C GLY A 317 -6.23 25.80 -1.27
N CYS A 318 -5.81 27.01 -1.69
CA CYS A 318 -5.47 27.32 -3.08
C CYS A 318 -4.32 26.45 -3.61
N PRO A 319 -4.25 26.23 -4.94
CA PRO A 319 -3.22 25.45 -5.60
C PRO A 319 -2.07 26.35 -6.08
N GLU A 320 -0.82 25.97 -5.78
CA GLU A 320 0.36 26.43 -6.50
C GLU A 320 0.96 25.21 -7.21
N PHE A 321 1.03 25.29 -8.54
CA PHE A 321 1.46 24.23 -9.45
C PHE A 321 2.89 24.51 -9.88
N TYR A 322 3.81 23.61 -9.53
CA TYR A 322 5.16 23.57 -10.10
C TYR A 322 5.40 22.26 -10.86
N THR A 323 6.34 22.33 -11.80
CA THR A 323 6.57 21.50 -12.99
C THR A 323 6.95 20.04 -12.73
N ARG A 324 6.02 19.11 -12.98
CA ARG A 324 6.35 17.67 -13.06
C ARG A 324 7.05 17.36 -14.39
N ALA A 325 8.35 17.06 -14.33
CA ALA A 325 9.07 16.56 -15.49
C ALA A 325 8.54 15.16 -15.89
N ALA A 326 8.13 15.03 -17.16
CA ALA A 326 7.60 13.79 -17.70
C ALA A 326 8.73 12.78 -17.96
N ALA A 327 8.88 11.84 -17.02
CA ALA A 327 9.60 10.59 -17.17
C ALA A 327 8.77 9.52 -17.91
N ALA A 328 9.42 8.59 -18.60
CA ALA A 328 8.89 7.32 -19.08
C ALA A 328 9.86 6.19 -18.67
N ASP A 329 9.35 4.99 -18.41
CA ASP A 329 10.15 3.81 -18.06
C ASP A 329 10.85 3.19 -19.29
N ALA A 330 11.78 2.26 -19.01
CA ALA A 330 12.60 1.52 -19.98
C ALA A 330 11.82 0.51 -20.86
N GLU A 331 10.49 0.46 -20.70
CA GLU A 331 9.61 -0.32 -21.56
C GLU A 331 8.69 0.59 -22.37
N GLY A 332 8.94 1.90 -22.32
CA GLY A 332 8.19 2.95 -22.97
C GLY A 332 6.69 2.89 -22.72
N HIS A 333 6.24 2.32 -21.60
CA HIS A 333 4.83 2.37 -21.26
C HIS A 333 4.41 3.83 -21.16
N PRO A 334 3.18 4.16 -21.57
CA PRO A 334 2.57 5.38 -21.05
C PRO A 334 2.73 5.30 -19.55
N ILE A 335 3.16 6.39 -18.92
CA ILE A 335 2.55 6.67 -17.64
C ILE A 335 1.10 7.05 -17.99
N GLU A 336 0.30 6.04 -18.30
CA GLU A 336 -1.11 6.07 -18.01
C GLU A 336 -1.10 6.30 -16.51
N ILE A 337 -1.56 7.48 -16.09
CA ILE A 337 -2.22 7.60 -14.80
C ILE A 337 -3.54 6.83 -14.96
N SER A 338 -3.48 5.53 -15.23
CA SER A 338 -4.60 4.59 -15.14
C SER A 338 -4.77 4.33 -13.66
N ASN A 339 -5.37 5.29 -12.94
CA ASN A 339 -5.49 5.24 -11.46
C ASN A 339 -4.23 4.67 -10.78
N GLY A 340 -3.10 5.06 -11.36
CA GLY A 340 -1.75 4.62 -11.07
C GLY A 340 -0.95 5.87 -10.74
N PHE A 341 -1.54 6.73 -9.91
CA PHE A 341 -0.76 7.11 -8.75
C PHE A 341 -0.09 5.79 -8.28
N ALA A 342 1.24 5.67 -8.36
CA ALA A 342 1.87 5.30 -7.11
C ALA A 342 1.25 6.31 -6.15
N GLU A 343 0.24 5.87 -5.36
CA GLU A 343 -0.38 6.70 -4.33
C GLU A 343 0.77 7.51 -3.80
N SER A 344 0.71 8.85 -3.86
CA SER A 344 1.80 9.68 -3.34
C SER A 344 2.13 9.06 -2.01
N LYS A 345 3.25 8.31 -1.88
CA LYS A 345 3.31 7.14 -0.97
C LYS A 345 2.51 7.53 0.24
N SER A 346 1.28 6.97 0.41
CA SER A 346 0.29 7.57 1.32
C SER A 346 1.04 7.88 2.60
N PHE A 347 0.80 8.95 3.37
CA PHE A 347 1.66 9.29 4.51
C PHE A 347 2.15 8.06 5.33
N ALA A 348 1.27 7.04 5.44
CA ALA A 348 1.54 5.60 5.63
C ALA A 348 2.82 4.97 5.03
N GLU A 349 2.97 4.92 3.73
CA GLU A 349 4.04 4.28 2.96
C GLU A 349 5.34 5.10 2.93
N ARG A 350 5.27 6.44 3.11
CA ARG A 350 6.45 7.33 3.18
C ARG A 350 7.12 7.29 4.55
N PHE A 351 6.32 7.14 5.60
CA PHE A 351 6.79 6.96 6.97
C PHE A 351 6.21 5.68 7.60
N PRO A 352 6.60 4.49 7.11
CA PRO A 352 6.03 3.22 7.57
C PRO A 352 6.23 3.02 9.07
N ALA A 353 7.35 3.48 9.63
CA ALA A 353 7.61 3.46 11.07
C ALA A 353 6.70 4.42 11.86
N LEU A 354 6.45 5.63 11.35
CA LEU A 354 5.59 6.61 12.02
C LEU A 354 4.13 6.17 11.98
N VAL A 355 3.68 5.64 10.85
CA VAL A 355 2.31 5.13 10.74
C VAL A 355 2.12 3.85 11.54
N THR A 356 3.08 2.93 11.53
CA THR A 356 3.09 1.80 12.47
C THR A 356 3.03 2.30 13.92
N GLY A 357 3.82 3.32 14.26
CA GLY A 357 3.78 3.98 15.57
C GLY A 357 2.42 4.58 15.90
N PHE A 358 1.75 5.24 14.94
CA PHE A 358 0.40 5.77 15.07
C PHE A 358 -0.64 4.67 15.31
N PHE A 359 -0.53 3.52 14.61
CA PHE A 359 -1.38 2.36 14.83
C PHE A 359 -1.20 1.78 16.25
N PHE A 360 0.04 1.66 16.73
CA PHE A 360 0.31 1.26 18.12
C PHE A 360 -0.22 2.28 19.13
N PHE A 361 0.01 3.57 18.90
CA PHE A 361 -0.48 4.64 19.76
C PHE A 361 -2.01 4.62 19.84
N THR A 362 -2.69 4.59 18.69
CA THR A 362 -4.15 4.56 18.61
C THR A 362 -4.71 3.31 19.27
N TRP A 363 -4.10 2.15 19.02
CA TRP A 363 -4.46 0.90 19.69
C TRP A 363 -4.38 1.03 21.22
N TYR A 364 -3.27 1.54 21.74
CA TYR A 364 -3.07 1.67 23.18
C TYR A 364 -4.00 2.71 23.79
N PHE A 365 -4.15 3.85 23.12
CA PHE A 365 -5.02 4.95 23.56
C PHE A 365 -6.48 4.50 23.64
N LEU A 366 -7.02 3.89 22.58
CA LEU A 366 -8.38 3.35 22.57
C LEU A 366 -8.55 2.25 23.62
N ASN A 367 -7.54 1.41 23.83
CA ASN A 367 -7.60 0.36 24.85
C ASN A 367 -7.60 0.93 26.27
N VAL A 368 -6.80 1.95 26.56
CA VAL A 368 -6.80 2.66 27.85
C VAL A 368 -8.16 3.30 28.11
N ILE A 369 -8.72 4.01 27.13
CA ILE A 369 -10.05 4.62 27.22
C ILE A 369 -11.11 3.54 27.50
N PHE A 370 -11.12 2.47 26.71
CA PHE A 370 -12.05 1.35 26.91
C PHE A 370 -11.98 0.84 28.36
N ASN A 371 -10.79 0.52 28.86
CA ASN A 371 -10.64 -0.05 30.21
C ASN A 371 -11.10 0.93 31.31
N ILE A 372 -10.82 2.23 31.16
CA ILE A 372 -11.25 3.25 32.11
C ILE A 372 -12.78 3.40 32.08
N LEU A 373 -13.37 3.58 30.90
CA LEU A 373 -14.82 3.75 30.76
C LEU A 373 -15.58 2.51 31.22
N ASN A 374 -15.11 1.32 30.83
CA ASN A 374 -15.69 0.04 31.23
C ASN A 374 -15.70 -0.11 32.75
N LYS A 375 -14.58 0.21 33.43
CA LYS A 375 -14.55 0.18 34.90
C LYS A 375 -15.44 1.23 35.54
N LYS A 376 -15.54 2.43 34.97
CA LYS A 376 -16.47 3.47 35.45
C LYS A 376 -17.92 3.01 35.36
N VAL A 377 -18.31 2.31 34.29
CA VAL A 377 -19.63 1.71 34.14
C VAL A 377 -19.87 0.64 35.20
N TYR A 378 -18.92 -0.25 35.45
CA TYR A 378 -19.07 -1.28 36.49
C TYR A 378 -19.23 -0.75 37.91
N ASN A 379 -18.74 0.46 38.19
CA ASN A 379 -18.94 1.07 39.52
C ASN A 379 -20.42 1.38 39.83
N TYR A 380 -21.26 1.56 38.81
CA TYR A 380 -22.69 1.82 39.00
C TYR A 380 -23.61 0.78 38.35
N PHE A 381 -23.11 -0.02 37.41
CA PHE A 381 -23.84 -1.05 36.66
C PHE A 381 -22.99 -2.35 36.53
N PRO A 382 -22.90 -3.16 37.59
CA PRO A 382 -22.01 -4.32 37.68
C PRO A 382 -22.59 -5.59 37.04
N TYR A 383 -22.98 -5.50 35.76
CA TYR A 383 -23.59 -6.61 34.99
C TYR A 383 -22.67 -7.02 33.81
N PRO A 384 -21.53 -7.69 34.08
CA PRO A 384 -20.49 -7.99 33.08
C PRO A 384 -20.94 -8.86 31.91
N TYR A 385 -21.92 -9.77 32.08
CA TYR A 385 -22.39 -10.60 30.96
C TYR A 385 -23.18 -9.76 29.95
N PHE A 386 -24.10 -8.94 30.42
CA PHE A 386 -24.88 -8.01 29.61
C PHE A 386 -24.00 -6.94 28.97
N VAL A 387 -23.09 -6.33 29.74
CA VAL A 387 -22.16 -5.32 29.20
C VAL A 387 -21.27 -5.93 28.10
N SER A 388 -20.86 -7.19 28.23
CA SER A 388 -20.12 -7.91 27.16
C SER A 388 -20.95 -8.11 25.89
N VAL A 389 -22.25 -8.39 26.02
CA VAL A 389 -23.18 -8.46 24.87
C VAL A 389 -23.28 -7.09 24.21
N VAL A 390 -23.41 -6.00 24.97
CA VAL A 390 -23.46 -4.63 24.43
C VAL A 390 -22.18 -4.30 23.66
N HIS A 391 -21.01 -4.68 24.17
CA HIS A 391 -19.74 -4.47 23.47
C HIS A 391 -19.73 -5.09 22.07
N LEU A 392 -20.13 -6.36 21.97
CA LEU A 392 -20.18 -7.09 20.71
C LEU A 392 -21.31 -6.59 19.82
N LEU A 393 -22.48 -6.25 20.39
CA LEU A 393 -23.63 -5.74 19.63
C LEU A 393 -23.31 -4.43 18.91
N VAL A 394 -22.71 -3.45 19.61
CA VAL A 394 -22.30 -2.18 19.01
C VAL A 394 -21.30 -2.41 17.87
N GLY A 395 -20.33 -3.30 18.08
CA GLY A 395 -19.37 -3.68 17.04
C GLY A 395 -20.02 -4.37 15.83
N VAL A 396 -20.98 -5.27 16.04
CA VAL A 396 -21.72 -5.94 14.97
C VAL A 396 -22.57 -4.94 14.18
N VAL A 397 -23.26 -4.02 14.85
CA VAL A 397 -24.00 -2.93 14.19
C VAL A 397 -23.07 -2.07 13.36
N TYR A 398 -21.90 -1.69 13.90
CA TYR A 398 -20.88 -0.96 13.18
C TYR A 398 -20.46 -1.71 11.90
N CYS A 399 -20.11 -3.00 12.00
CA CYS A 399 -19.74 -3.82 10.83
C CYS A 399 -20.86 -3.91 9.79
N MET A 400 -22.11 -4.09 10.21
CA MET A 400 -23.26 -4.17 9.29
C MET A 400 -23.49 -2.84 8.56
N VAL A 401 -23.35 -1.71 9.26
CA VAL A 401 -23.45 -0.38 8.64
C VAL A 401 -22.29 -0.16 7.66
N SER A 402 -21.06 -0.50 8.04
CA SER A 402 -19.90 -0.44 7.15
C SER A 402 -20.09 -1.27 5.87
N TRP A 403 -20.63 -2.49 5.99
CA TRP A 403 -20.97 -3.32 4.83
C TRP A 403 -22.11 -2.74 3.99
N ALA A 404 -23.12 -2.10 4.60
CA ALA A 404 -24.21 -1.45 3.87
C ALA A 404 -23.74 -0.23 3.06
N VAL A 405 -22.75 0.50 3.58
CA VAL A 405 -22.12 1.65 2.89
C VAL A 405 -21.08 1.20 1.85
N GLY A 406 -20.69 -0.09 1.85
CA GLY A 406 -19.80 -0.68 0.86
C GLY A 406 -18.30 -0.57 1.17
N LEU A 407 -17.93 -0.16 2.39
CA LEU A 407 -16.54 -0.01 2.83
C LEU A 407 -16.35 -0.65 4.22
N PRO A 408 -15.66 -1.81 4.35
CA PRO A 408 -15.05 -2.66 3.32
C PRO A 408 -16.05 -3.56 2.57
N LYS A 409 -15.68 -4.07 1.39
CA LYS A 409 -16.51 -5.02 0.64
C LYS A 409 -16.71 -6.31 1.45
N ARG A 410 -17.95 -6.72 1.61
CA ARG A 410 -18.31 -7.96 2.31
C ARG A 410 -17.78 -9.18 1.55
N ALA A 411 -16.89 -9.94 2.18
CA ALA A 411 -16.45 -11.23 1.65
C ALA A 411 -17.52 -12.31 1.90
N PRO A 412 -17.84 -13.19 0.94
CA PRO A 412 -18.80 -14.27 1.14
C PRO A 412 -18.28 -15.32 2.14
N ILE A 413 -19.17 -15.87 2.97
CA ILE A 413 -18.85 -16.95 3.91
C ILE A 413 -19.31 -18.29 3.34
N ASP A 414 -18.44 -19.30 3.34
CA ASP A 414 -18.80 -20.68 3.02
C ASP A 414 -18.99 -21.52 4.30
N LYS A 415 -19.50 -22.74 4.14
CA LYS A 415 -19.78 -23.63 5.29
C LYS A 415 -18.50 -24.12 5.98
N GLU A 416 -17.41 -24.23 5.24
CA GLU A 416 -16.13 -24.70 5.74
C GLU A 416 -15.46 -23.65 6.65
N LEU A 417 -15.42 -22.41 6.19
CA LEU A 417 -14.92 -21.25 6.94
C LEU A 417 -15.77 -20.99 8.19
N LEU A 418 -17.09 -21.12 8.11
CA LEU A 418 -17.96 -21.03 9.29
C LEU A 418 -17.63 -22.12 10.33
N GLY A 419 -17.34 -23.34 9.88
CA GLY A 419 -16.90 -24.45 10.74
C GLY A 419 -15.57 -24.15 11.46
N VAL A 420 -14.62 -23.52 10.75
CA VAL A 420 -13.32 -23.13 11.32
C VAL A 420 -13.43 -21.92 12.27
N LEU A 421 -14.28 -20.94 11.95
CA LEU A 421 -14.44 -19.72 12.74
C LEU A 421 -15.24 -19.94 14.03
N THR A 422 -16.16 -20.90 14.06
CA THR A 422 -17.05 -21.11 15.21
C THR A 422 -16.31 -21.41 16.53
N PRO A 423 -15.33 -22.34 16.58
CA PRO A 423 -14.52 -22.56 17.78
C PRO A 423 -13.69 -21.33 18.20
N VAL A 424 -13.18 -20.57 17.23
CA VAL A 424 -12.42 -19.33 17.47
C VAL A 424 -13.33 -18.29 18.12
N ALA A 425 -14.53 -18.10 17.58
CA ALA A 425 -15.52 -17.16 18.09
C ALA A 425 -16.06 -17.55 19.47
N PHE A 426 -16.26 -18.84 19.73
CA PHE A 426 -16.62 -19.33 21.07
C PHE A 426 -15.53 -19.00 22.11
N CYS A 427 -14.27 -19.31 21.79
CA CYS A 427 -13.15 -18.99 22.67
C CYS A 427 -12.99 -17.47 22.88
N HIS A 428 -13.25 -16.67 21.84
CA HIS A 428 -13.29 -15.21 21.93
C HIS A 428 -14.40 -14.72 22.88
N ALA A 429 -15.63 -15.22 22.70
CA ALA A 429 -16.78 -14.89 23.54
C ALA A 429 -16.51 -15.22 25.01
N LEU A 430 -16.06 -16.44 25.29
CA LEU A 430 -15.72 -16.88 26.65
C LEU A 430 -14.63 -16.01 27.27
N GLY A 431 -13.53 -15.79 26.54
CA GLY A 431 -12.43 -14.94 27.03
C GLY A 431 -12.86 -13.50 27.29
N HIS A 432 -13.73 -12.95 26.44
CA HIS A 432 -14.25 -11.59 26.57
C HIS A 432 -15.13 -11.44 27.82
N VAL A 433 -16.14 -12.30 27.97
CA VAL A 433 -17.06 -12.27 29.12
C VAL A 433 -16.29 -12.45 30.42
N MET A 434 -15.38 -13.44 30.50
CA MET A 434 -14.61 -13.70 31.71
C MET A 434 -13.64 -12.55 32.04
N SER A 435 -13.09 -11.86 31.05
CA SER A 435 -12.29 -10.65 31.30
C SER A 435 -13.16 -9.54 31.91
N ASN A 436 -14.39 -9.36 31.44
CA ASN A 436 -15.33 -8.38 31.98
C ASN A 436 -15.81 -8.72 33.40
N VAL A 437 -16.04 -10.00 33.70
CA VAL A 437 -16.31 -10.46 35.07
C VAL A 437 -15.16 -10.08 35.99
N SER A 438 -13.91 -10.22 35.52
CA SER A 438 -12.74 -9.78 36.28
C SER A 438 -12.71 -8.25 36.47
N PHE A 439 -12.91 -7.47 35.41
CA PHE A 439 -12.92 -6.01 35.51
C PHE A 439 -14.02 -5.46 36.43
N ALA A 440 -15.17 -6.15 36.51
CA ALA A 440 -16.22 -5.82 37.46
C ALA A 440 -15.78 -6.12 38.90
N ALA A 441 -15.16 -7.29 39.13
CA ALA A 441 -14.84 -7.79 40.47
C ALA A 441 -13.57 -7.20 41.11
N VAL A 442 -12.54 -6.85 40.33
CA VAL A 442 -11.23 -6.41 40.84
C VAL A 442 -10.74 -5.13 40.16
N ALA A 443 -9.58 -4.60 40.58
CA ALA A 443 -8.96 -3.48 39.89
C ALA A 443 -8.52 -3.86 38.47
N VAL A 444 -8.67 -2.93 37.53
CA VAL A 444 -8.24 -3.11 36.13
C VAL A 444 -6.76 -3.46 36.04
N SER A 445 -5.92 -2.78 36.81
CA SER A 445 -4.49 -3.05 36.93
C SER A 445 -4.23 -4.50 37.29
N PHE A 446 -4.94 -5.03 38.29
CA PHE A 446 -4.78 -6.41 38.74
C PHE A 446 -5.22 -7.43 37.69
N THR A 447 -6.37 -7.23 37.04
CA THR A 447 -6.81 -8.09 35.93
C THR A 447 -5.74 -8.15 34.83
N HIS A 448 -5.14 -7.03 34.45
CA HIS A 448 -4.07 -7.03 33.43
C HIS A 448 -2.77 -7.67 33.91
N THR A 449 -2.43 -7.55 35.20
CA THR A 449 -1.31 -8.29 35.81
C THR A 449 -1.54 -9.80 35.72
N ILE A 450 -2.74 -10.29 36.06
CA ILE A 450 -3.10 -11.72 35.94
C ILE A 450 -3.02 -12.18 34.47
N LYS A 451 -3.51 -11.34 33.55
CA LYS A 451 -3.48 -11.64 32.11
C LYS A 451 -2.06 -11.66 31.53
N ALA A 452 -1.05 -11.20 32.28
CA ALA A 452 0.36 -11.39 31.92
C ALA A 452 0.74 -12.88 31.76
N LEU A 453 -0.01 -13.80 32.38
CA LEU A 453 0.21 -15.25 32.28
C LEU A 453 -0.22 -15.90 30.95
N GLU A 454 -0.86 -15.17 30.03
CA GLU A 454 -1.25 -15.71 28.72
C GLU A 454 -0.12 -16.48 27.98
N PRO A 455 1.15 -16.02 27.94
CA PRO A 455 2.24 -16.77 27.29
C PRO A 455 2.55 -18.11 27.97
N PHE A 456 2.36 -18.21 29.29
CA PHE A 456 2.51 -19.48 30.03
C PHE A 456 1.46 -20.49 29.57
N PHE A 457 0.19 -20.07 29.48
CA PHE A 457 -0.88 -20.94 29.00
C PHE A 457 -0.68 -21.31 27.52
N ASN A 458 -0.21 -20.38 26.68
CA ASN A 458 0.16 -20.67 25.29
C ASN A 458 1.25 -21.74 25.18
N ALA A 459 2.31 -21.63 25.99
CA ALA A 459 3.37 -22.63 26.02
C ALA A 459 2.86 -23.99 26.53
N ALA A 460 2.10 -24.00 27.63
CA ALA A 460 1.51 -25.21 28.18
C ALA A 460 0.59 -25.91 27.17
N ALA A 461 -0.31 -25.18 26.51
CA ALA A 461 -1.19 -25.74 25.50
C ALA A 461 -0.40 -26.28 24.28
N SER A 462 0.62 -25.57 23.83
CA SER A 462 1.46 -26.02 22.71
C SER A 462 2.25 -27.29 23.04
N GLN A 463 2.78 -27.43 24.27
CA GLN A 463 3.49 -28.63 24.71
C GLN A 463 2.54 -29.81 24.97
N PHE A 464 1.54 -29.61 25.83
CA PHE A 464 0.77 -30.70 26.41
C PHE A 464 -0.49 -31.06 25.62
N VAL A 465 -1.04 -30.12 24.84
CA VAL A 465 -2.24 -30.37 24.02
C VAL A 465 -1.86 -30.65 22.57
N LEU A 466 -0.96 -29.85 21.99
CA LEU A 466 -0.53 -30.01 20.60
C LEU A 466 0.71 -30.91 20.42
N GLY A 467 1.36 -31.33 21.51
CA GLY A 467 2.53 -32.22 21.46
C GLY A 467 3.83 -31.59 20.91
N HIS A 468 3.89 -30.27 20.76
CA HIS A 468 5.09 -29.60 20.25
C HIS A 468 6.14 -29.46 21.34
N GLN A 469 7.35 -29.94 21.13
CA GLN A 469 8.44 -29.78 22.11
C GLN A 469 8.90 -28.33 22.20
N ILE A 470 8.75 -27.74 23.38
CA ILE A 470 9.18 -26.40 23.75
C ILE A 470 10.52 -26.50 24.48
N PRO A 471 11.55 -25.78 24.01
CA PRO A 471 12.86 -25.79 24.65
C PRO A 471 12.80 -25.27 26.08
N LEU A 472 13.66 -25.83 26.94
CA LEU A 472 13.74 -25.47 28.37
C LEU A 472 14.00 -23.97 28.58
N SER A 473 14.73 -23.32 27.66
CA SER A 473 14.96 -21.87 27.69
C SER A 473 13.67 -21.05 27.71
N LEU A 474 12.64 -21.48 26.97
CA LEU A 474 11.33 -20.81 26.97
C LEU A 474 10.57 -21.04 28.27
N TRP A 475 10.61 -22.24 28.84
CA TRP A 475 10.02 -22.53 30.15
C TRP A 475 10.68 -21.73 31.27
N LEU A 476 12.01 -21.62 31.27
CA LEU A 476 12.75 -20.82 32.24
C LEU A 476 12.41 -19.33 32.13
N SER A 477 12.24 -18.81 30.91
CA SER A 477 11.84 -17.41 30.70
C SER A 477 10.40 -17.09 31.16
N LEU A 478 9.55 -18.09 31.36
CA LEU A 478 8.20 -17.93 31.92
C LEU A 478 8.17 -17.93 33.45
N ALA A 479 9.21 -18.43 34.12
CA ALA A 479 9.25 -18.48 35.59
C ALA A 479 9.09 -17.09 36.24
N PRO A 480 9.76 -16.01 35.76
CA PRO A 480 9.52 -14.66 36.27
C PRO A 480 8.05 -14.21 36.12
N VAL A 481 7.36 -14.63 35.05
CA VAL A 481 5.94 -14.29 34.85
C VAL A 481 5.07 -14.86 35.97
N VAL A 482 5.25 -16.15 36.26
CA VAL A 482 4.51 -16.85 37.32
C VAL A 482 4.84 -16.28 38.70
N ILE A 483 6.12 -16.05 38.98
CA ILE A 483 6.58 -15.48 40.25
C ILE A 483 6.01 -14.07 40.44
N GLY A 484 6.10 -13.22 39.42
CA GLY A 484 5.62 -11.84 39.46
C GLY A 484 4.11 -11.76 39.69
N VAL A 485 3.31 -12.56 38.97
CA VAL A 485 1.85 -12.57 39.17
C VAL A 485 1.45 -13.15 40.52
N SER A 486 2.15 -14.18 41.00
CA SER A 486 1.91 -14.76 42.33
C SER A 486 2.17 -13.72 43.42
N MET A 487 3.32 -13.04 43.36
CA MET A 487 3.70 -11.99 44.29
C MET A 487 2.73 -10.80 44.26
N ALA A 488 2.28 -10.40 43.06
CA ALA A 488 1.29 -9.33 42.92
C ALA A 488 -0.06 -9.72 43.53
N SER A 489 -0.50 -10.97 43.32
CA SER A 489 -1.79 -11.47 43.82
C SER A 489 -1.85 -11.58 45.34
N MET A 490 -0.74 -11.92 46.01
CA MET A 490 -0.69 -12.07 47.47
C MET A 490 -0.94 -10.76 48.23
N THR A 491 -0.71 -9.61 47.60
CA THR A 491 -0.74 -8.29 48.26
C THR A 491 -1.66 -7.29 47.58
N GLU A 492 -2.44 -7.75 46.60
CA GLU A 492 -3.42 -6.91 45.91
C GLU A 492 -4.61 -6.63 46.83
N LEU A 493 -4.90 -5.35 47.07
CA LEU A 493 -6.00 -4.92 47.94
C LEU A 493 -7.37 -5.25 47.36
N SER A 494 -7.50 -5.21 46.03
CA SER A 494 -8.75 -5.52 45.34
C SER A 494 -8.93 -7.01 45.07
N PHE A 495 -8.11 -7.90 45.63
CA PHE A 495 -8.14 -9.33 45.33
C PHE A 495 -9.52 -9.94 45.59
N ASN A 496 -10.05 -10.64 44.60
CA ASN A 496 -11.29 -11.38 44.69
C ASN A 496 -11.18 -12.69 43.88
N TRP A 497 -11.61 -13.81 44.45
CA TRP A 497 -11.52 -15.12 43.81
C TRP A 497 -12.28 -15.19 42.48
N THR A 498 -13.48 -14.59 42.40
CA THR A 498 -14.24 -14.51 41.15
C THR A 498 -13.47 -13.74 40.09
N GLY A 499 -12.88 -12.60 40.45
CA GLY A 499 -12.10 -11.80 39.50
C GLY A 499 -10.78 -12.46 39.09
N PHE A 500 -10.13 -13.17 40.01
CA PHE A 500 -8.90 -13.90 39.74
C PHE A 500 -9.14 -15.10 38.81
N ILE A 501 -10.11 -15.95 39.15
CA ILE A 501 -10.44 -17.16 38.39
C ILE A 501 -10.95 -16.78 37.00
N SER A 502 -11.83 -15.77 36.88
CA SER A 502 -12.32 -15.32 35.58
C SER A 502 -11.20 -14.76 34.70
N ALA A 503 -10.23 -14.01 35.26
CA ALA A 503 -9.05 -13.60 34.51
C ALA A 503 -8.18 -14.79 34.06
N MET A 504 -8.01 -15.82 34.90
CA MET A 504 -7.32 -17.07 34.54
C MET A 504 -8.03 -17.81 33.40
N ILE A 505 -9.36 -17.99 33.49
CA ILE A 505 -10.17 -18.61 32.43
C ILE A 505 -10.02 -17.82 31.13
N SER A 506 -9.98 -16.48 31.20
CA SER A 506 -9.80 -15.65 30.02
C SER A 506 -8.46 -15.91 29.31
N ASN A 507 -7.38 -16.17 30.05
CA ASN A 507 -6.09 -16.52 29.45
C ASN A 507 -6.17 -17.84 28.69
N ILE A 508 -6.79 -18.85 29.30
CA ILE A 508 -6.98 -20.17 28.68
C ILE A 508 -7.83 -20.02 27.40
N ALA A 509 -8.96 -19.32 27.49
CA ALA A 509 -9.84 -19.10 26.34
C ALA A 509 -9.13 -18.35 25.20
N PHE A 510 -8.37 -17.28 25.50
CA PHE A 510 -7.60 -16.58 24.47
C PHE A 510 -6.42 -17.39 23.92
N THR A 511 -5.82 -18.26 24.73
CA THR A 511 -4.84 -19.24 24.27
C THR A 511 -5.44 -20.17 23.22
N TYR A 512 -6.57 -20.82 23.52
CA TYR A 512 -7.23 -21.69 22.55
C TYR A 512 -7.69 -20.93 21.31
N ARG A 513 -8.22 -19.71 21.47
CA ARG A 513 -8.54 -18.82 20.34
C ARG A 513 -7.32 -18.63 19.44
N SER A 514 -6.15 -18.34 20.00
CA SER A 514 -4.92 -18.12 19.23
C SER A 514 -4.45 -19.36 18.46
N ILE A 515 -4.66 -20.56 19.03
CA ILE A 515 -4.31 -21.84 18.40
C ILE A 515 -5.24 -22.13 17.21
N TYR A 516 -6.57 -22.00 17.40
CA TYR A 516 -7.53 -22.25 16.33
C TYR A 516 -7.54 -21.15 15.25
N SER A 517 -7.25 -19.90 15.62
CA SER A 517 -7.25 -18.77 14.70
C SER A 517 -6.18 -18.88 13.61
N LYS A 518 -5.04 -19.54 13.86
CA LYS A 518 -3.98 -19.74 12.84
C LYS A 518 -4.45 -20.59 11.66
N LYS A 519 -5.44 -21.48 11.85
CA LYS A 519 -6.05 -22.27 10.77
C LYS A 519 -7.13 -21.50 10.00
N ALA A 520 -7.59 -20.36 10.52
CA ALA A 520 -8.72 -19.59 10.00
C ALA A 520 -8.31 -18.39 9.12
N MET A 521 -7.04 -18.01 9.11
CA MET A 521 -6.54 -16.75 8.52
C MET A 521 -6.03 -16.90 7.07
N THR A 522 -6.32 -18.00 6.37
CA THR A 522 -5.98 -18.17 4.96
C THR A 522 -7.17 -17.83 4.08
N GLY A 523 -7.16 -16.66 3.42
CA GLY A 523 -8.09 -16.33 2.34
C GLY A 523 -9.04 -15.13 2.51
N MET A 524 -8.92 -14.33 3.58
CA MET A 524 -9.78 -13.14 3.80
C MET A 524 -9.05 -12.04 4.58
N ASP A 525 -9.42 -10.77 4.38
CA ASP A 525 -8.86 -9.61 5.10
C ASP A 525 -9.20 -9.64 6.60
N SER A 526 -8.33 -9.09 7.45
CA SER A 526 -8.51 -9.14 8.91
C SER A 526 -9.79 -8.46 9.41
N THR A 527 -10.29 -7.45 8.70
CA THR A 527 -11.47 -6.69 9.12
C THR A 527 -12.73 -7.54 8.96
N ASN A 528 -12.88 -8.23 7.83
CA ASN A 528 -13.97 -9.18 7.60
C ASN A 528 -13.87 -10.40 8.54
N VAL A 529 -12.67 -10.94 8.78
CA VAL A 529 -12.46 -12.03 9.76
C VAL A 529 -12.93 -11.61 11.16
N TYR A 530 -12.53 -10.42 11.63
CA TYR A 530 -12.95 -9.92 12.94
C TYR A 530 -14.46 -9.64 13.02
N ALA A 531 -15.08 -9.14 11.94
CA ALA A 531 -16.52 -8.94 11.87
C ALA A 531 -17.29 -10.26 12.03
N TYR A 532 -16.90 -11.32 11.31
CA TYR A 532 -17.52 -12.63 11.44
C TYR A 532 -17.34 -13.25 12.83
N ILE A 533 -16.13 -13.14 13.40
CA ILE A 533 -15.88 -13.59 14.78
C ILE A 533 -16.79 -12.85 15.76
N SER A 534 -16.97 -11.54 15.60
CA SER A 534 -17.81 -10.71 16.48
C SER A 534 -19.29 -11.08 16.39
N ILE A 535 -19.80 -11.37 15.19
CA ILE A 535 -21.18 -11.82 14.96
C ILE A 535 -21.42 -13.17 15.65
N ILE A 536 -20.55 -14.15 15.42
CA ILE A 536 -20.70 -15.49 16.00
C ILE A 536 -20.51 -15.43 17.52
N ALA A 537 -19.56 -14.64 18.02
CA ALA A 537 -19.32 -14.45 19.44
C ALA A 537 -20.54 -13.82 20.16
N LEU A 538 -21.23 -12.88 19.51
CA LEU A 538 -22.47 -12.29 20.04
C LEU A 538 -23.53 -13.36 20.30
N LEU A 539 -23.69 -14.32 19.37
CA LEU A 539 -24.64 -15.43 19.53
C LEU A 539 -24.29 -16.33 20.72
N PHE A 540 -23.00 -16.53 21.01
CA PHE A 540 -22.57 -17.27 22.19
C PHE A 540 -22.71 -16.49 23.51
N CYS A 541 -22.56 -15.15 23.47
CA CYS A 541 -22.68 -14.31 24.67
C CYS A 541 -24.13 -14.05 25.10
N LEU A 542 -25.09 -14.08 24.16
CA LEU A 542 -26.50 -13.76 24.42
C LEU A 542 -27.16 -14.71 25.45
N PRO A 543 -27.10 -16.05 25.32
CA PRO A 543 -27.79 -16.93 26.25
C PRO A 543 -27.30 -16.78 27.70
N PRO A 544 -25.98 -16.80 28.00
CA PRO A 544 -25.50 -16.58 29.37
C PRO A 544 -25.92 -15.24 29.96
N ALA A 545 -25.92 -14.15 29.18
CA ALA A 545 -26.36 -12.85 29.66
C ALA A 545 -27.85 -12.84 30.05
N ILE A 546 -28.70 -13.46 29.22
CA ILE A 546 -30.14 -13.56 29.48
C ILE A 546 -30.42 -14.44 30.71
N PHE A 547 -29.77 -15.59 30.83
CA PHE A 547 -30.07 -16.54 31.91
C PHE A 547 -29.47 -16.13 33.26
N ILE A 548 -28.27 -15.54 33.28
CA ILE A 548 -27.56 -15.23 34.53
C ILE A 548 -27.99 -13.86 35.07
N GLU A 549 -28.01 -12.83 34.22
CA GLU A 549 -28.25 -11.44 34.65
C GLU A 549 -29.62 -10.90 34.26
N GLY A 550 -30.27 -11.49 33.25
CA GLY A 550 -31.57 -11.03 32.73
C GLY A 550 -32.66 -10.82 33.80
N PRO A 551 -32.90 -11.75 34.73
CA PRO A 551 -33.89 -11.56 35.77
C PRO A 551 -33.61 -10.34 36.68
N GLN A 552 -32.35 -10.15 37.08
CA GLN A 552 -31.94 -9.04 37.96
C GLN A 552 -31.98 -7.70 37.22
N LEU A 553 -31.59 -7.68 35.94
CA LEU A 553 -31.64 -6.51 35.07
C LEU A 553 -33.07 -5.97 34.90
N MET A 554 -34.02 -6.88 34.65
CA MET A 554 -35.44 -6.53 34.44
C MET A 554 -36.14 -6.09 35.73
N GLN A 555 -35.74 -6.63 36.88
CA GLN A 555 -36.35 -6.29 38.17
C GLN A 555 -35.87 -4.94 38.69
N HIS A 556 -34.55 -4.72 38.74
CA HIS A 556 -33.98 -3.52 39.37
C HIS A 556 -32.76 -2.95 38.65
N GLY A 557 -31.94 -3.76 37.97
CA GLY A 557 -30.65 -3.32 37.43
C GLY A 557 -30.70 -2.09 36.51
N PHE A 558 -31.62 -2.06 35.54
CA PHE A 558 -31.77 -0.88 34.67
C PHE A 558 -32.31 0.34 35.42
N ARG A 559 -33.26 0.13 36.33
CA ARG A 559 -33.87 1.23 37.11
C ARG A 559 -32.84 1.87 38.03
N ASP A 560 -32.02 1.07 38.70
CA ASP A 560 -30.97 1.52 39.61
C ASP A 560 -29.89 2.33 38.88
N ALA A 561 -29.48 1.88 37.69
CA ALA A 561 -28.53 2.61 36.86
C ALA A 561 -29.09 3.94 36.35
N ILE A 562 -30.31 3.93 35.83
CA ILE A 562 -30.99 5.14 35.34
C ILE A 562 -31.20 6.14 36.48
N ALA A 563 -31.55 5.69 37.68
CA ALA A 563 -31.69 6.55 38.84
C ALA A 563 -30.34 7.19 39.26
N LYS A 564 -29.22 6.47 39.13
CA LYS A 564 -27.90 6.98 39.51
C LYS A 564 -27.31 8.00 38.52
N VAL A 565 -27.41 7.72 37.22
CA VAL A 565 -26.68 8.52 36.20
C VAL A 565 -27.59 9.19 35.16
N GLY A 566 -28.88 8.84 35.11
CA GLY A 566 -29.82 9.30 34.10
C GLY A 566 -29.79 8.45 32.82
N LEU A 567 -30.92 8.37 32.12
CA LEU A 567 -31.10 7.51 30.94
C LEU A 567 -30.13 7.85 29.80
N HIS A 568 -30.04 9.13 29.43
CA HIS A 568 -29.18 9.57 28.33
C HIS A 568 -27.71 9.24 28.57
N LYS A 569 -27.21 9.52 29.79
CA LYS A 569 -25.84 9.21 30.15
C LYS A 569 -25.60 7.70 30.20
N PHE A 570 -26.53 6.93 30.76
CA PHE A 570 -26.41 5.47 30.80
C PHE A 570 -26.31 4.86 29.38
N LEU A 571 -27.21 5.24 28.47
CA LEU A 571 -27.19 4.76 27.09
C LEU A 571 -25.94 5.22 26.34
N SER A 572 -25.51 6.47 26.56
CA SER A 572 -24.27 6.99 25.96
C SER A 572 -23.04 6.26 26.48
N ASP A 573 -22.96 5.98 27.78
CA ASP A 573 -21.84 5.25 28.37
C ASP A 573 -21.79 3.81 27.79
N LEU A 574 -22.94 3.12 27.68
CA LEU A 574 -23.05 1.79 27.06
C LEU A 574 -22.64 1.77 25.56
N PHE A 575 -23.04 2.79 24.80
CA PHE A 575 -22.63 2.91 23.40
C PHE A 575 -21.11 3.10 23.28
N TRP A 576 -20.53 4.05 24.03
CA TRP A 576 -19.11 4.35 23.90
C TRP A 576 -18.20 3.23 24.39
N ILE A 577 -18.54 2.52 25.48
CA ILE A 577 -17.75 1.35 25.89
C ILE A 577 -17.74 0.28 24.80
N GLY A 578 -18.87 0.06 24.10
CA GLY A 578 -18.93 -0.88 22.99
C GLY A 578 -18.19 -0.42 21.75
N MET A 579 -18.29 0.87 21.42
CA MET A 579 -17.57 1.48 20.31
C MET A 579 -16.06 1.41 20.53
N PHE A 580 -15.55 1.82 21.70
CA PHE A 580 -14.13 1.74 22.01
C PHE A 580 -13.63 0.30 22.07
N TYR A 581 -14.46 -0.63 22.57
CA TYR A 581 -14.14 -2.07 22.52
C TYR A 581 -13.93 -2.54 21.08
N HIS A 582 -14.86 -2.24 20.19
CA HIS A 582 -14.76 -2.61 18.77
C HIS A 582 -13.53 -1.97 18.12
N LEU A 583 -13.38 -0.65 18.24
CA LEU A 583 -12.30 0.11 17.60
C LEU A 583 -10.92 -0.34 18.05
N TYR A 584 -10.68 -0.55 19.35
CA TYR A 584 -9.33 -0.96 19.78
C TYR A 584 -8.99 -2.36 19.25
N ASN A 585 -9.96 -3.28 19.18
CA ASN A 585 -9.73 -4.63 18.66
C ASN A 585 -9.50 -4.62 17.15
N GLN A 586 -10.26 -3.82 16.40
CA GLN A 586 -10.07 -3.62 14.97
C GLN A 586 -8.70 -3.00 14.67
N VAL A 587 -8.29 -1.97 15.43
CA VAL A 587 -6.94 -1.39 15.27
C VAL A 587 -5.88 -2.42 15.66
N ALA A 588 -6.11 -3.27 16.67
CA ALA A 588 -5.17 -4.33 17.04
C ALA A 588 -4.95 -5.37 15.93
N THR A 589 -6.02 -5.76 15.21
CA THR A 589 -5.93 -6.68 14.06
C THR A 589 -5.26 -5.99 12.86
N ASN A 590 -5.61 -4.73 12.61
CA ASN A 590 -4.98 -3.90 11.57
C ASN A 590 -3.48 -3.71 11.82
N THR A 591 -3.05 -3.59 13.08
CA THR A 591 -1.62 -3.53 13.44
C THR A 591 -0.94 -4.87 13.22
N LEU A 592 -1.61 -5.99 13.52
CA LEU A 592 -1.05 -7.33 13.32
C LEU A 592 -0.72 -7.63 11.86
N GLU A 593 -1.52 -7.14 10.92
CA GLU A 593 -1.24 -7.28 9.48
C GLU A 593 -0.03 -6.47 9.02
N ARG A 594 0.30 -5.38 9.71
CA ARG A 594 1.36 -4.43 9.30
C ARG A 594 2.73 -4.77 9.87
N VAL A 595 2.81 -5.56 10.94
CA VAL A 595 4.06 -5.82 11.65
C VAL A 595 4.32 -7.31 11.79
N ALA A 596 5.60 -7.67 11.92
CA ALA A 596 5.96 -9.03 12.23
C ALA A 596 5.23 -9.51 13.51
N PRO A 597 4.80 -10.78 13.59
CA PRO A 597 4.11 -11.31 14.77
C PRO A 597 4.85 -11.08 16.09
N LEU A 598 6.18 -11.06 16.06
CA LEU A 598 7.02 -10.69 17.21
C LEU A 598 6.75 -9.26 17.68
N THR A 599 6.80 -8.29 16.76
CA THR A 599 6.59 -6.86 17.07
C THR A 599 5.20 -6.65 17.67
N HIS A 600 4.18 -7.35 17.15
CA HIS A 600 2.83 -7.33 17.72
C HIS A 600 2.77 -7.95 19.12
N ALA A 601 3.48 -9.05 19.35
CA ALA A 601 3.58 -9.70 20.66
C ALA A 601 4.24 -8.78 21.70
N VAL A 602 5.34 -8.12 21.35
CA VAL A 602 6.00 -7.12 22.23
C VAL A 602 5.06 -5.94 22.49
N GLY A 603 4.36 -5.46 21.47
CA GLY A 603 3.38 -4.38 21.64
C GLY A 603 2.21 -4.75 22.56
N ASN A 604 1.78 -6.01 22.56
CA ASN A 604 0.78 -6.49 23.54
C ASN A 604 1.28 -6.38 25.00
N VAL A 605 2.59 -6.57 25.24
CA VAL A 605 3.19 -6.38 26.56
C VAL A 605 3.16 -4.90 26.94
N LEU A 606 3.61 -4.03 26.04
CA LEU A 606 3.63 -2.58 26.26
C LEU A 606 2.23 -2.02 26.49
N LYS A 607 1.23 -2.46 25.72
CA LYS A 607 -0.18 -2.10 25.93
C LYS A 607 -0.62 -2.36 27.38
N ARG A 608 -0.25 -3.50 27.97
CA ARG A 608 -0.61 -3.84 29.36
C ARG A 608 0.03 -2.86 30.35
N VAL A 609 1.28 -2.48 30.13
CA VAL A 609 1.98 -1.45 30.94
C VAL A 609 1.19 -0.16 30.95
N PHE A 610 0.78 0.34 29.77
CA PHE A 610 0.01 1.57 29.65
C PHE A 610 -1.35 1.48 30.37
N VAL A 611 -2.10 0.40 30.16
CA VAL A 611 -3.40 0.22 30.80
C VAL A 611 -3.27 0.14 32.32
N ILE A 612 -2.29 -0.61 32.82
CA ILE A 612 -2.01 -0.70 34.26
C ILE A 612 -1.68 0.70 34.80
N GLY A 613 -0.69 1.39 34.23
CA GLY A 613 -0.25 2.72 34.68
C GLY A 613 -1.37 3.75 34.68
N PHE A 614 -2.08 3.92 33.56
CA PHE A 614 -3.18 4.88 33.46
C PHE A 614 -4.36 4.52 34.38
N SER A 615 -4.69 3.22 34.53
CA SER A 615 -5.77 2.83 35.44
C SER A 615 -5.45 3.17 36.90
N ILE A 616 -4.20 3.03 37.33
CA ILE A 616 -3.77 3.37 38.69
C ILE A 616 -3.89 4.87 38.92
N VAL A 617 -3.39 5.68 37.98
CA VAL A 617 -3.45 7.14 38.06
C VAL A 617 -4.88 7.64 38.07
N VAL A 618 -5.74 7.12 37.19
CA VAL A 618 -7.13 7.59 37.04
C VAL A 618 -8.02 7.16 38.20
N PHE A 619 -7.86 5.94 38.71
CA PHE A 619 -8.68 5.45 39.83
C PHE A 619 -8.07 5.74 41.21
N GLY A 620 -6.82 6.22 41.27
CA GLY A 620 -6.13 6.51 42.53
C GLY A 620 -5.95 5.28 43.41
N ASN A 621 -5.88 4.08 42.82
CA ASN A 621 -5.79 2.83 43.56
C ASN A 621 -4.46 2.76 44.30
N LYS A 622 -4.50 2.51 45.62
CA LYS A 622 -3.30 2.27 46.41
C LYS A 622 -2.71 0.91 46.04
N ILE A 623 -1.49 0.92 45.55
CA ILE A 623 -0.73 -0.29 45.22
C ILE A 623 0.35 -0.49 46.26
N SER A 624 0.42 -1.70 46.82
CA SER A 624 1.51 -2.07 47.72
C SER A 624 2.83 -2.14 46.95
N THR A 625 3.95 -1.85 47.59
CA THR A 625 5.28 -1.97 46.97
C THR A 625 5.51 -3.38 46.41
N GLN A 626 5.02 -4.41 47.13
CA GLN A 626 5.10 -5.81 46.69
C GLN A 626 4.26 -6.06 45.43
N THR A 627 3.05 -5.52 45.33
CA THR A 627 2.20 -5.61 44.14
C THR A 627 2.84 -4.93 42.94
N GLY A 628 3.46 -3.75 43.15
CA GLY A 628 4.19 -3.03 42.12
C GLY A 628 5.39 -3.81 41.60
N ILE A 629 6.24 -4.33 42.51
CA ILE A 629 7.41 -5.14 42.13
C ILE A 629 6.97 -6.42 41.42
N GLY A 630 5.97 -7.14 41.94
CA GLY A 630 5.45 -8.36 41.31
C GLY A 630 4.94 -8.11 39.90
N THR A 631 4.20 -7.01 39.70
CA THR A 631 3.73 -6.59 38.36
C THR A 631 4.90 -6.27 37.43
N GLY A 632 5.93 -5.57 37.93
CA GLY A 632 7.14 -5.27 37.16
C GLY A 632 7.89 -6.53 36.72
N ILE A 633 8.10 -7.49 37.64
CA ILE A 633 8.72 -8.78 37.35
C ILE A 633 7.91 -9.55 36.30
N ALA A 634 6.59 -9.58 36.43
CA ALA A 634 5.72 -10.29 35.49
C ALA A 634 5.84 -9.72 34.07
N ILE A 635 5.80 -8.40 33.92
CA ILE A 635 5.91 -7.72 32.63
C ILE A 635 7.30 -7.93 32.00
N ALA A 636 8.36 -7.81 32.80
CA ALA A 636 9.72 -8.08 32.35
C ALA A 636 9.90 -9.53 31.88
N GLY A 637 9.30 -10.50 32.61
CA GLY A 637 9.27 -11.90 32.20
C GLY A 637 8.57 -12.12 30.87
N VAL A 638 7.43 -11.46 30.63
CA VAL A 638 6.71 -11.58 29.35
C VAL A 638 7.53 -10.98 28.20
N ALA A 639 8.21 -9.85 28.42
CA ALA A 639 9.11 -9.27 27.44
C ALA A 639 10.28 -10.21 27.11
N MET A 640 10.92 -10.79 28.13
CA MET A 640 12.00 -11.77 27.98
C MET A 640 11.54 -13.00 27.20
N TYR A 641 10.41 -13.61 27.58
CA TYR A 641 9.82 -14.75 26.84
C TYR A 641 9.56 -14.40 25.37
N SER A 642 8.99 -13.22 25.12
CA SER A 642 8.65 -12.79 23.75
C SER A 642 9.90 -12.64 22.89
N LEU A 643 10.98 -12.07 23.42
CA LEU A 643 12.28 -11.93 22.74
C LEU A 643 12.93 -13.29 22.46
N ILE A 644 13.00 -14.18 23.46
CA ILE A 644 13.61 -15.50 23.30
C ILE A 644 12.84 -16.33 22.26
N LYS A 645 11.50 -16.31 22.33
CA LYS A 645 10.66 -17.05 21.37
C LYS A 645 10.88 -16.58 19.95
N ALA A 646 10.99 -15.28 19.74
CA ALA A 646 11.29 -14.74 18.42
C ALA A 646 12.64 -15.16 17.88
N ASN A 647 13.69 -15.05 18.68
CA ASN A 647 15.04 -15.43 18.25
C ASN A 647 15.08 -16.90 17.81
N ILE A 648 14.35 -17.78 18.51
CA ILE A 648 14.22 -19.20 18.13
C ILE A 648 13.45 -19.36 16.82
N GLU A 649 12.35 -18.64 16.62
CA GLU A 649 11.57 -18.69 15.37
C GLU A 649 12.37 -18.18 14.16
N GLU A 650 13.14 -17.09 14.35
CA GLU A 650 14.01 -16.50 13.33
C GLU A 650 15.14 -17.46 12.93
N GLN A 651 15.79 -18.10 13.91
CA GLN A 651 16.81 -19.13 13.65
C GLN A 651 16.23 -20.31 12.87
N LYS A 652 15.00 -20.75 13.19
CA LYS A 652 14.31 -21.80 12.42
C LYS A 652 14.01 -21.39 10.99
N GLN A 653 13.58 -20.14 10.77
CA GLN A 653 13.33 -19.62 9.42
C GLN A 653 14.62 -19.54 8.59
N LYS A 654 15.72 -19.04 9.17
CA LYS A 654 17.04 -18.99 8.51
C LYS A 654 17.53 -20.39 8.17
N ALA A 655 17.45 -21.35 9.09
CA ALA A 655 17.85 -22.73 8.84
C ALA A 655 16.99 -23.40 7.74
N ALA A 656 15.69 -23.12 7.69
CA ALA A 656 14.81 -23.65 6.64
C ALA A 656 15.14 -23.07 5.24
N GLN A 657 15.57 -21.81 5.16
CA GLN A 657 16.01 -21.18 3.91
C GLN A 657 17.34 -21.76 3.42
N THR A 658 18.32 -21.99 4.30
CA THR A 658 19.62 -22.58 3.94
C THR A 658 19.54 -24.04 3.49
N HIS A 659 18.50 -24.78 3.89
CA HIS A 659 18.26 -26.15 3.42
C HIS A 659 17.46 -26.23 2.11
N ALA A 660 16.88 -25.12 1.65
CA ALA A 660 16.09 -25.05 0.41
C ALA A 660 16.89 -24.49 -0.79
N SER A 661 17.99 -23.77 -0.50
CA SER A 661 19.06 -23.38 -1.43
C SER A 661 20.14 -24.46 -1.51
#